data_AF-A0A1H8S9D3-F1
#
_entry.id   AF-A0A1H8S9D3-F1
#
_cell.length_a   1.000
_cell.length_b   1.000
_cell.length_c   1.000
_cell.angle_alpha   90.00
_cell.angle_beta   90.00
_cell.angle_gamma   90.00
#
_symmetry.space_group_name_H-M   'P 1'
#
loop_
_entity.id
_entity.type
_entity.pdbx_description
1 polymer ?
#
loop_
_entity_poly.entity_id
_entity_poly.type
_entity_poly.pdbx_seq_one_letter_code
_entity_poly.pdbx_strand_id
1 'polypeptide(L)'
;MKRLGKPLIFRAVIVAAACLAPPALFGQTMETLATEAYELVPQEAPLPLGQLVDTDAPLPDLAELDFDAPVAETEPGIAPELWVEAGLPDAVPLDAEAVREGGAGSGMEPVETPATWARHDFEGTEFAVPGDWAVMEEDDLELVVFSGDTSPPTGHILMISISDSDGDSIDEVIASAEDDGGVVGDRGEIALPGGEVFEWADLEMKLGGVAMDVRMYVSRSMFTEDRAPFLLSVGTVGAAEPFDPAVRDAFLSSFRFAPQSPLPEEVPEQESAGTGQISVLSGRLTFTPPSGWMVIEYPDEAALTAPDSSGSVRFLRGVELRQRLARLPDGTRHEEDTLAGYPVRSYETTEGTLSVWTHCPRPDEPLAVLVAGDAGFFGPAAHDALFGGLAIEGMEGAPECAFAAAALGGERDEAADAADTAGGEPDRFEEIGGGYTTYRNARYGTEVSYPGTYFVAQAAPGSGDGRRFEAVDGQAHFIVFTQYDALDRGLSGMLADIRAEMDEVQEETSGPGVFEITGTEGQTRRFFKVIRNADGLTRRLEITYPVAREAEFRAVVSYMARSFGPPPELSVSVPQPPAPVSVPQPPDAGDEPAPVAPPQGERVTEFSNGRANGWSGLLSTVEPKMTGGPEGRGYLESVSPGDGHDGYYVAPPEFHGDWRDLDTIEVQIRGASGDYYGALGRKGVDIVIESDRGWASTGFDREVAPFWATQRVRLDDPGRWTLTRGASRLEDVLANVTGFRIRAEYILGDTSGGLARVVVVVAGPDDGQSADPAMPRGGPDAVTLGNIFTPERGTATRGELMDAARVPIQGEIGVPILFVVDVLNTDGHWAYLQARPVNRDGTPVNWDRTRFAREMAGGFMSDVVMVLFRKEFGNWGVIDYVLGPTDVAWYEWVERYGFPEWFFMK
;
A
#
# COMPACT_ATOMS: atom_id res chain seq x y z
N MET A 1 -5.96 52.05 26.92
CA MET A 1 -4.55 52.13 27.34
C MET A 1 -3.71 51.40 26.30
N LYS A 2 -2.66 52.08 25.78
CA LYS A 2 -1.39 51.62 25.14
C LYS A 2 -1.37 50.25 24.40
N ARG A 3 -0.75 50.05 23.22
CA ARG A 3 -0.10 50.84 22.15
C ARG A 3 0.48 49.79 21.17
N LEU A 4 0.19 49.93 19.88
CA LEU A 4 1.00 49.63 18.65
C LEU A 4 2.23 48.69 18.68
N GLY A 5 2.37 47.88 17.62
CA GLY A 5 3.66 47.71 16.92
C GLY A 5 3.89 46.46 16.05
N LYS A 6 3.63 46.54 14.73
CA LYS A 6 4.44 45.86 13.66
C LYS A 6 5.87 46.50 13.62
N PRO A 7 6.95 45.96 12.97
CA PRO A 7 6.95 45.13 11.75
C PRO A 7 8.05 44.05 11.57
N LEU A 8 7.80 43.21 10.57
CA LEU A 8 8.65 42.15 10.02
C LEU A 8 9.24 42.63 8.67
N ILE A 9 10.06 43.67 8.68
CA ILE A 9 10.87 44.13 7.52
C ILE A 9 12.20 44.66 8.07
N PHE A 10 13.09 43.77 8.51
CA PHE A 10 14.49 44.15 8.83
C PHE A 10 15.50 43.00 8.69
N ARG A 11 15.09 41.78 8.29
CA ARG A 11 16.01 40.62 8.18
C ARG A 11 16.60 40.38 6.79
N ALA A 12 16.11 41.04 5.73
CA ALA A 12 16.58 40.77 4.36
C ALA A 12 17.84 41.54 3.94
N VAL A 13 18.29 42.56 4.69
CA VAL A 13 19.40 43.45 4.25
C VAL A 13 20.76 43.10 4.90
N ILE A 14 20.79 42.28 5.96
CA ILE A 14 22.05 41.93 6.66
C ILE A 14 22.76 40.73 6.01
N VAL A 15 22.06 39.86 5.29
CA VAL A 15 22.66 38.65 4.68
C VAL A 15 23.45 38.98 3.40
N ALA A 16 23.14 40.08 2.71
CA ALA A 16 23.85 40.45 1.48
C ALA A 16 25.23 41.11 1.70
N ALA A 17 25.53 41.63 2.89
CA ALA A 17 26.77 42.36 3.16
C ALA A 17 27.94 41.46 3.68
N ALA A 18 27.66 40.23 4.12
CA ALA A 18 28.68 39.33 4.67
C ALA A 18 29.43 38.51 3.59
N CYS A 19 28.95 38.46 2.34
CA CYS A 19 29.52 37.59 1.29
C CYS A 19 30.64 38.23 0.45
N LEU A 20 31.14 39.44 0.78
CA LEU A 20 32.12 40.16 -0.06
C LEU A 20 33.43 40.58 0.65
N ALA A 21 33.78 40.04 1.82
CA ALA A 21 35.05 40.36 2.49
C ALA A 21 36.11 39.23 2.37
N PRO A 22 37.40 39.55 2.11
CA PRO A 22 38.47 38.56 1.89
C PRO A 22 39.01 37.91 3.19
N PRO A 23 39.69 36.75 3.09
CA PRO A 23 39.97 35.87 4.22
C PRO A 23 41.26 36.28 4.93
N ALA A 24 41.15 37.11 5.97
CA ALA A 24 42.17 37.22 7.00
C ALA A 24 41.52 37.79 8.26
N LEU A 25 41.15 36.92 9.20
CA LEU A 25 41.00 37.13 10.66
C LEU A 25 40.18 35.97 11.24
N PHE A 26 40.83 34.83 11.47
CA PHE A 26 40.31 33.79 12.38
C PHE A 26 40.93 34.04 13.75
N GLY A 27 40.08 34.33 14.74
CA GLY A 27 40.49 34.35 16.14
C GLY A 27 39.91 35.51 16.93
N GLN A 28 38.61 35.47 17.23
CA GLN A 28 38.03 36.05 18.45
C GLN A 28 36.60 35.53 18.67
N THR A 29 36.21 35.39 19.94
CA THR A 29 34.99 34.71 20.43
C THR A 29 33.72 35.54 20.28
N MET A 30 32.57 34.85 20.17
CA MET A 30 31.23 35.38 19.86
C MET A 30 30.69 36.49 20.81
N GLU A 31 31.25 36.68 22.00
CA GLU A 31 30.81 37.75 22.92
C GLU A 31 31.31 39.16 22.51
N THR A 32 32.35 39.28 21.68
CA THR A 32 32.92 40.60 21.33
C THR A 32 32.19 41.28 20.15
N LEU A 33 31.53 40.52 19.27
CA LEU A 33 30.79 41.09 18.12
C LEU A 33 29.42 41.69 18.48
N ALA A 34 28.88 41.36 19.67
CA ALA A 34 27.58 41.86 20.09
C ALA A 34 27.61 43.29 20.67
N THR A 35 28.79 43.85 20.97
CA THR A 35 28.91 45.17 21.62
C THR A 35 29.37 46.30 20.68
N GLU A 36 30.02 46.00 19.56
CA GLU A 36 30.57 47.06 18.66
C GLU A 36 29.63 47.53 17.53
N ALA A 37 28.48 46.90 17.32
CA ALA A 37 27.56 47.30 16.24
C ALA A 37 26.61 48.47 16.60
N TYR A 38 26.67 48.99 17.83
CA TYR A 38 25.72 50.01 18.32
C TYR A 38 26.18 51.47 18.19
N GLU A 39 27.39 51.76 17.67
CA GLU A 39 27.95 53.12 17.72
C GLU A 39 28.29 53.80 16.37
N LEU A 40 27.95 53.24 15.20
CA LEU A 40 28.35 53.87 13.93
C LEU A 40 27.25 53.94 12.87
N VAL A 41 26.28 54.85 13.02
CA VAL A 41 25.76 55.64 11.88
C VAL A 41 25.39 57.07 12.33
N PRO A 42 25.83 58.14 11.62
CA PRO A 42 25.55 59.54 11.94
C PRO A 42 24.18 60.05 11.47
N GLN A 43 23.78 61.18 12.06
CA GLN A 43 22.57 61.97 11.77
C GLN A 43 22.62 62.79 10.45
N GLU A 44 21.45 62.84 9.81
CA GLU A 44 20.78 63.96 9.09
C GLU A 44 21.27 64.57 7.74
N ALA A 45 20.32 64.54 6.78
CA ALA A 45 19.79 65.64 5.90
C ALA A 45 20.49 66.03 4.56
N PRO A 46 19.80 66.72 3.59
CA PRO A 46 18.42 66.54 3.08
C PRO A 46 18.23 66.74 1.52
N LEU A 47 16.96 66.58 1.05
CA LEU A 47 16.26 67.13 -0.18
C LEU A 47 16.34 66.37 -1.54
N PRO A 48 15.37 66.57 -2.49
CA PRO A 48 14.06 67.26 -2.42
C PRO A 48 12.83 66.48 -2.97
N LEU A 49 11.65 66.96 -2.56
CA LEU A 49 10.31 66.63 -3.06
C LEU A 49 9.99 67.30 -4.41
N GLY A 50 9.21 66.60 -5.26
CA GLY A 50 8.52 67.20 -6.40
C GLY A 50 7.62 66.23 -7.18
N GLN A 51 6.30 66.51 -7.15
CA GLN A 51 5.21 66.04 -8.02
C GLN A 51 4.46 64.75 -7.64
N LEU A 52 3.41 64.95 -6.84
CA LEU A 52 2.21 64.12 -6.76
C LEU A 52 1.12 64.73 -7.65
N VAL A 53 0.39 63.88 -8.36
CA VAL A 53 -0.90 64.19 -8.99
C VAL A 53 -2.02 63.61 -8.12
N ASP A 54 -2.86 64.54 -7.68
CA ASP A 54 -4.28 64.56 -7.31
C ASP A 54 -5.15 63.28 -7.48
N THR A 55 -5.87 62.91 -6.40
CA THR A 55 -7.24 62.36 -6.45
C THR A 55 -8.00 62.69 -5.16
N ASP A 56 -8.69 63.84 -5.15
CA ASP A 56 -9.80 64.16 -4.25
C ASP A 56 -11.11 63.45 -4.69
N ALA A 57 -11.64 62.56 -3.85
CA ALA A 57 -13.08 62.27 -3.75
C ALA A 57 -13.40 61.65 -2.37
N PRO A 58 -14.35 62.22 -1.58
CA PRO A 58 -14.63 61.75 -0.23
C PRO A 58 -15.59 60.56 -0.18
N LEU A 59 -15.26 59.58 0.67
CA LEU A 59 -16.12 58.48 1.09
C LEU A 59 -17.29 59.00 1.96
N PRO A 60 -18.52 58.49 1.82
CA PRO A 60 -19.65 58.89 2.65
C PRO A 60 -19.63 58.24 4.05
N ASP A 61 -20.18 59.00 5.00
CA ASP A 61 -20.21 58.80 6.45
C ASP A 61 -21.21 57.70 6.88
N LEU A 62 -20.80 56.80 7.77
CA LEU A 62 -21.55 55.63 8.26
C LEU A 62 -22.25 55.90 9.60
N ALA A 63 -22.90 57.05 9.72
CA ALA A 63 -23.61 57.42 10.93
C ALA A 63 -24.97 58.06 10.62
N GLU A 64 -25.87 57.30 9.99
CA GLU A 64 -27.31 57.58 9.96
C GLU A 64 -28.07 56.42 9.28
N LEU A 65 -28.32 55.31 10.01
CA LEU A 65 -29.40 54.40 9.66
C LEU A 65 -30.15 53.95 10.92
N ASP A 66 -31.45 54.18 10.83
CA ASP A 66 -32.50 54.16 11.85
C ASP A 66 -32.96 52.71 12.15
N PHE A 67 -33.08 52.35 13.43
CA PHE A 67 -33.43 51.00 13.92
C PHE A 67 -34.90 50.85 14.33
N ASP A 68 -35.78 51.77 13.93
CA ASP A 68 -37.22 51.70 14.21
C ASP A 68 -38.08 51.73 12.93
N ALA A 69 -38.36 50.56 12.33
CA ALA A 69 -39.54 50.34 11.49
C ALA A 69 -39.87 48.83 11.31
N PRO A 70 -41.15 48.46 11.14
CA PRO A 70 -41.71 47.19 11.63
C PRO A 70 -41.68 46.04 10.62
N VAL A 71 -41.55 44.81 11.14
CA VAL A 71 -41.77 43.56 10.41
C VAL A 71 -43.28 43.30 10.30
N ALA A 72 -43.73 42.98 9.09
CA ALA A 72 -45.14 42.73 8.77
C ALA A 72 -45.63 41.38 9.33
N GLU A 73 -46.77 41.44 10.03
CA GLU A 73 -47.57 40.29 10.49
C GLU A 73 -48.43 39.72 9.33
N THR A 74 -48.62 38.40 9.33
CA THR A 74 -49.86 37.78 8.81
C THR A 74 -50.39 36.73 9.79
N GLU A 75 -51.36 37.22 10.56
CA GLU A 75 -52.56 36.65 11.21
C GLU A 75 -52.60 35.45 12.19
N PRO A 76 -53.54 35.51 13.17
CA PRO A 76 -53.57 34.68 14.37
C PRO A 76 -54.79 33.72 14.44
N GLY A 77 -54.73 32.72 15.31
CA GLY A 77 -55.95 31.99 15.70
C GLY A 77 -55.78 30.83 16.67
N ILE A 78 -56.24 31.07 17.90
CA ILE A 78 -56.70 30.11 18.93
C ILE A 78 -55.67 29.72 20.01
N ALA A 79 -55.84 30.35 21.17
CA ALA A 79 -55.65 29.81 22.52
C ALA A 79 -57.01 29.95 23.26
N PRO A 80 -57.23 29.53 24.53
CA PRO A 80 -56.35 28.88 25.52
C PRO A 80 -57.05 27.62 26.13
N GLU A 81 -56.53 26.81 27.07
CA GLU A 81 -56.12 27.09 28.46
C GLU A 81 -55.54 25.80 29.10
N LEU A 82 -54.79 26.01 30.20
CA LEU A 82 -54.89 25.29 31.49
C LEU A 82 -53.89 24.15 31.86
N TRP A 83 -53.10 24.48 32.91
CA TRP A 83 -52.51 23.69 34.03
C TRP A 83 -50.98 23.53 34.00
N VAL A 84 -50.21 24.35 34.73
CA VAL A 84 -49.86 24.36 36.18
C VAL A 84 -48.49 23.73 36.45
N GLU A 85 -47.69 24.51 37.19
CA GLU A 85 -46.40 24.20 37.79
C GLU A 85 -46.37 22.87 38.56
N ALA A 86 -45.33 22.06 38.33
CA ALA A 86 -44.79 21.16 39.33
C ALA A 86 -43.28 20.97 39.07
N GLY A 87 -42.48 21.21 40.10
CA GLY A 87 -41.03 21.26 40.06
C GLY A 87 -40.34 19.95 39.72
N LEU A 88 -39.11 20.11 39.21
CA LEU A 88 -38.11 19.06 39.01
C LEU A 88 -37.80 18.36 40.35
N PRO A 89 -37.77 17.02 40.44
CA PRO A 89 -37.09 16.35 41.52
C PRO A 89 -35.58 16.22 41.22
N ASP A 90 -34.78 16.40 42.26
CA ASP A 90 -33.32 16.22 42.25
C ASP A 90 -32.93 14.80 41.80
N ALA A 91 -31.78 14.72 41.11
CA ALA A 91 -31.19 13.49 40.64
C ALA A 91 -30.97 12.48 41.79
N VAL A 92 -31.52 11.29 41.63
CA VAL A 92 -31.24 10.13 42.48
C VAL A 92 -29.94 9.49 41.97
N PRO A 93 -28.92 9.28 42.81
CA PRO A 93 -27.74 8.53 42.40
C PRO A 93 -28.11 7.06 42.23
N LEU A 94 -27.78 6.50 41.07
CA LEU A 94 -27.98 5.09 40.76
C LEU A 94 -27.01 4.22 41.56
N ASP A 95 -27.56 3.16 42.15
CA ASP A 95 -26.86 2.16 42.97
C ASP A 95 -26.19 1.13 42.05
N ALA A 96 -24.85 1.14 42.02
CA ALA A 96 -24.04 0.28 41.17
C ALA A 96 -24.11 -1.22 41.52
N GLU A 97 -24.70 -1.59 42.67
CA GLU A 97 -24.75 -2.98 43.13
C GLU A 97 -25.99 -3.74 42.61
N ALA A 98 -27.01 -3.04 42.10
CA ALA A 98 -28.23 -3.63 41.55
C ALA A 98 -28.08 -4.18 40.12
N VAL A 99 -26.96 -3.94 39.44
CA VAL A 99 -26.71 -4.34 38.04
C VAL A 99 -26.08 -5.74 37.92
N ARG A 100 -25.56 -6.32 39.01
CA ARG A 100 -24.89 -7.64 38.98
C ARG A 100 -25.83 -8.86 38.94
N GLU A 101 -27.15 -8.70 38.95
CA GLU A 101 -28.11 -9.83 38.98
C GLU A 101 -29.17 -9.79 37.85
N GLY A 102 -28.83 -9.27 36.66
CA GLY A 102 -29.64 -9.42 35.45
C GLY A 102 -29.43 -10.79 34.78
N GLY A 103 -30.43 -11.67 34.86
CA GLY A 103 -30.35 -13.05 34.39
C GLY A 103 -30.23 -13.24 32.87
N ALA A 104 -29.76 -14.42 32.49
CA ALA A 104 -29.64 -14.91 31.12
C ALA A 104 -30.92 -14.73 30.29
N GLY A 105 -30.78 -14.13 29.11
CA GLY A 105 -31.69 -14.26 27.98
C GLY A 105 -32.98 -13.45 28.01
N SER A 106 -32.93 -12.12 28.10
CA SER A 106 -34.03 -11.29 27.60
C SER A 106 -33.96 -11.25 26.07
N GLY A 107 -34.73 -12.11 25.41
CA GLY A 107 -34.89 -12.04 23.96
C GLY A 107 -35.40 -10.66 23.55
N MET A 108 -34.90 -10.14 22.45
CA MET A 108 -35.35 -8.86 21.90
C MET A 108 -36.80 -8.98 21.43
N GLU A 109 -37.69 -8.12 21.91
CA GLU A 109 -39.05 -8.06 21.34
C GLU A 109 -38.97 -7.59 19.89
N PRO A 110 -39.61 -8.28 18.92
CA PRO A 110 -39.56 -7.88 17.52
C PRO A 110 -40.09 -6.45 17.34
N VAL A 111 -39.23 -5.55 16.86
CA VAL A 111 -39.63 -4.19 16.48
C VAL A 111 -40.06 -4.19 15.00
N GLU A 112 -41.21 -3.60 14.69
CA GLU A 112 -41.68 -3.48 13.31
C GLU A 112 -40.79 -2.48 12.55
N THR A 113 -40.03 -2.98 11.57
CA THR A 113 -39.18 -2.15 10.71
C THR A 113 -40.05 -1.17 9.92
N PRO A 114 -39.75 0.15 9.93
CA PRO A 114 -40.53 1.13 9.18
C PRO A 114 -40.56 0.81 7.67
N ALA A 115 -41.71 0.99 7.03
CA ALA A 115 -41.88 0.68 5.61
C ALA A 115 -41.02 1.55 4.67
N THR A 116 -40.44 2.64 5.17
CA THR A 116 -39.54 3.54 4.44
C THR A 116 -38.09 3.06 4.43
N TRP A 117 -37.76 1.99 5.16
CA TRP A 117 -36.42 1.46 5.22
C TRP A 117 -36.12 0.62 3.97
N ALA A 118 -34.92 0.82 3.42
CA ALA A 118 -34.40 0.02 2.31
C ALA A 118 -33.93 -1.34 2.85
N ARG A 119 -34.20 -2.40 2.09
CA ARG A 119 -33.76 -3.76 2.41
C ARG A 119 -32.47 -4.07 1.66
N HIS A 120 -31.57 -4.75 2.34
CA HIS A 120 -30.27 -5.15 1.86
C HIS A 120 -30.06 -6.64 2.17
N ASP A 121 -29.21 -7.29 1.39
CA ASP A 121 -28.77 -8.67 1.55
C ASP A 121 -27.25 -8.65 1.49
N PHE A 122 -26.60 -9.31 2.45
CA PHE A 122 -25.15 -9.44 2.53
C PHE A 122 -24.83 -10.86 2.98
N GLU A 123 -24.15 -11.62 2.12
CA GLU A 123 -23.85 -13.05 2.35
C GLU A 123 -25.08 -13.87 2.82
N GLY A 124 -26.24 -13.64 2.17
CA GLY A 124 -27.50 -14.31 2.48
C GLY A 124 -28.17 -13.86 3.80
N THR A 125 -27.63 -12.84 4.46
CA THR A 125 -28.23 -12.20 5.62
C THR A 125 -29.01 -10.96 5.18
N GLU A 126 -30.34 -11.03 5.27
CA GLU A 126 -31.19 -9.86 4.95
C GLU A 126 -31.28 -8.92 6.16
N PHE A 127 -31.17 -7.62 5.93
CA PHE A 127 -31.43 -6.58 6.92
C PHE A 127 -32.06 -5.35 6.27
N ALA A 128 -32.45 -4.37 7.07
CA ALA A 128 -33.03 -3.13 6.58
C ALA A 128 -32.44 -1.91 7.30
N VAL A 129 -32.24 -0.82 6.57
CA VAL A 129 -31.71 0.46 7.10
C VAL A 129 -32.59 1.62 6.64
N PRO A 130 -32.58 2.79 7.31
CA PRO A 130 -33.31 3.96 6.84
C PRO A 130 -32.98 4.31 5.38
N GLY A 131 -33.99 4.64 4.57
CA GLY A 131 -33.83 4.81 3.12
C GLY A 131 -32.96 6.00 2.67
N ASP A 132 -32.58 6.89 3.60
CA ASP A 132 -31.65 7.99 3.42
C ASP A 132 -30.22 7.66 3.88
N TRP A 133 -29.97 6.44 4.35
CA TRP A 133 -28.64 5.97 4.71
C TRP A 133 -27.92 5.40 3.50
N ALA A 134 -26.61 5.65 3.42
CA ALA A 134 -25.77 5.12 2.37
C ALA A 134 -25.22 3.77 2.81
N VAL A 135 -25.42 2.72 2.01
CA VAL A 135 -24.79 1.41 2.17
C VAL A 135 -23.59 1.32 1.25
N MET A 136 -22.45 0.92 1.80
CA MET A 136 -21.17 0.79 1.11
C MET A 136 -20.61 -0.59 1.42
N GLU A 137 -20.46 -1.41 0.39
CA GLU A 137 -19.75 -2.68 0.46
C GLU A 137 -18.25 -2.38 0.29
N GLU A 138 -17.44 -2.76 1.27
CA GLU A 138 -16.00 -2.48 1.33
C GLU A 138 -15.21 -3.60 0.64
N ASP A 139 -15.57 -4.85 0.93
CA ASP A 139 -15.16 -6.07 0.24
C ASP A 139 -16.25 -7.17 0.39
N ASP A 140 -15.91 -8.44 0.11
CA ASP A 140 -16.81 -9.59 0.25
C ASP A 140 -17.08 -9.99 1.72
N LEU A 141 -16.39 -9.38 2.67
CA LEU A 141 -16.46 -9.67 4.10
C LEU A 141 -16.90 -8.48 4.95
N GLU A 142 -16.88 -7.25 4.42
CA GLU A 142 -17.23 -6.04 5.15
C GLU A 142 -18.21 -5.12 4.41
N LEU A 143 -19.23 -4.67 5.14
CA LEU A 143 -20.25 -3.73 4.69
C LEU A 143 -20.45 -2.62 5.73
N VAL A 144 -20.29 -1.38 5.29
CA VAL A 144 -20.44 -0.19 6.13
C VAL A 144 -21.64 0.65 5.70
N VAL A 145 -22.45 1.06 6.66
CA VAL A 145 -23.65 1.88 6.48
C VAL A 145 -23.52 3.17 7.27
N PHE A 146 -23.79 4.30 6.63
CA PHE A 146 -23.69 5.63 7.23
C PHE A 146 -25.01 6.39 7.16
N SER A 147 -25.32 7.14 8.21
CA SER A 147 -26.46 8.04 8.21
C SER A 147 -26.18 9.33 7.41
N GLY A 148 -26.92 9.56 6.32
CA GLY A 148 -26.96 10.85 5.60
C GLY A 148 -25.73 11.20 4.73
N ASP A 149 -25.67 12.47 4.31
CA ASP A 149 -24.63 13.06 3.43
C ASP A 149 -23.35 13.35 4.25
N THR A 150 -22.69 12.30 4.74
CA THR A 150 -21.51 12.45 5.60
C THR A 150 -20.25 12.60 4.75
N SER A 151 -19.60 13.76 4.87
CA SER A 151 -18.15 13.85 4.66
C SER A 151 -17.47 13.13 5.84
N PRO A 152 -16.48 12.25 5.64
CA PRO A 152 -15.77 11.63 6.76
C PRO A 152 -15.11 12.71 7.66
N PRO A 153 -15.10 12.58 9.01
CA PRO A 153 -15.38 11.38 9.82
C PRO A 153 -16.37 11.62 10.99
N THR A 154 -17.55 12.22 10.78
CA THR A 154 -18.51 12.46 11.89
C THR A 154 -19.93 12.02 11.55
N GLY A 155 -20.57 11.23 12.40
CA GLY A 155 -21.96 10.78 12.21
C GLY A 155 -22.30 9.45 12.92
N HIS A 156 -23.49 8.92 12.64
CA HIS A 156 -23.85 7.56 13.04
C HIS A 156 -23.27 6.56 12.02
N ILE A 157 -22.59 5.55 12.54
CA ILE A 157 -22.03 4.45 11.76
C ILE A 157 -22.71 3.15 12.16
N LEU A 158 -22.97 2.33 11.16
CA LEU A 158 -23.40 0.98 11.31
C LEU A 158 -22.49 0.13 10.44
N MET A 159 -21.68 -0.72 11.03
CA MET A 159 -20.70 -1.54 10.33
C MET A 159 -21.05 -3.01 10.56
N ILE A 160 -21.09 -3.76 9.48
CA ILE A 160 -21.41 -5.18 9.42
C ILE A 160 -20.19 -5.86 8.82
N SER A 161 -19.54 -6.76 9.55
CA SER A 161 -18.40 -7.51 9.01
C SER A 161 -18.50 -8.98 9.35
N ILE A 162 -17.95 -9.80 8.48
CA ILE A 162 -17.75 -11.23 8.65
C ILE A 162 -16.24 -11.37 8.77
N SER A 163 -15.75 -11.65 9.97
CA SER A 163 -14.31 -11.62 10.20
C SER A 163 -13.61 -12.74 9.41
N ASP A 164 -12.40 -12.53 8.88
CA ASP A 164 -11.56 -13.63 8.35
C ASP A 164 -10.62 -14.21 9.44
N SER A 165 -10.70 -13.67 10.67
CA SER A 165 -9.88 -14.16 11.78
C SER A 165 -10.46 -15.46 12.34
N ASP A 166 -9.59 -16.46 12.45
CA ASP A 166 -9.85 -17.71 13.17
C ASP A 166 -10.31 -17.41 14.62
N GLY A 167 -11.61 -17.31 14.83
CA GLY A 167 -12.23 -17.47 16.15
C GLY A 167 -12.23 -16.26 17.09
N ASP A 168 -12.36 -15.02 16.60
CA ASP A 168 -12.51 -13.86 17.50
C ASP A 168 -13.75 -14.03 18.40
N SER A 169 -13.48 -14.36 19.67
CA SER A 169 -14.44 -14.25 20.75
C SER A 169 -14.66 -12.77 21.10
N ILE A 170 -15.79 -12.43 21.71
CA ILE A 170 -16.00 -11.06 22.21
C ILE A 170 -14.89 -10.63 23.18
N ASP A 171 -14.26 -11.58 23.89
CA ASP A 171 -13.16 -11.31 24.81
C ASP A 171 -11.86 -10.92 24.08
N GLU A 172 -11.58 -11.45 22.88
CA GLU A 172 -10.43 -11.05 22.05
C GLU A 172 -10.65 -9.67 21.42
N VAL A 173 -11.87 -9.40 20.94
CA VAL A 173 -12.25 -8.07 20.45
C VAL A 173 -12.09 -7.02 21.56
N ILE A 174 -12.51 -7.36 22.79
CA ILE A 174 -12.33 -6.52 23.97
C ILE A 174 -10.83 -6.34 24.28
N ALA A 175 -10.04 -7.40 24.29
CA ALA A 175 -8.62 -7.33 24.60
C ALA A 175 -7.88 -6.43 23.59
N SER A 176 -8.17 -6.57 22.29
CA SER A 176 -7.63 -5.71 21.24
C SER A 176 -8.02 -4.24 21.46
N ALA A 177 -9.29 -3.98 21.79
CA ALA A 177 -9.75 -2.62 22.05
C ALA A 177 -9.09 -2.00 23.29
N GLU A 178 -8.86 -2.77 24.36
CA GLU A 178 -8.14 -2.32 25.56
C GLU A 178 -6.66 -2.04 25.28
N ASP A 179 -5.99 -2.86 24.47
CA ASP A 179 -4.60 -2.67 24.04
C ASP A 179 -4.40 -1.37 23.25
N ASP A 180 -5.40 -0.97 22.46
CA ASP A 180 -5.44 0.30 21.73
C ASP A 180 -5.88 1.50 22.60
N GLY A 181 -6.03 1.30 23.91
CA GLY A 181 -6.41 2.33 24.86
C GLY A 181 -7.90 2.68 24.87
N GLY A 182 -8.74 1.78 24.34
CA GLY A 182 -10.19 1.84 24.47
C GLY A 182 -10.68 1.57 25.90
N VAL A 183 -11.89 2.03 26.19
CA VAL A 183 -12.58 1.81 27.47
C VAL A 183 -13.78 0.91 27.21
N VAL A 184 -13.81 -0.23 27.91
CA VAL A 184 -14.91 -1.19 27.83
C VAL A 184 -16.03 -0.76 28.78
N GLY A 185 -17.24 -0.61 28.24
CA GLY A 185 -18.45 -0.29 28.96
C GLY A 185 -19.24 -1.53 29.39
N ASP A 186 -20.57 -1.47 29.25
CA ASP A 186 -21.45 -2.58 29.57
C ASP A 186 -21.27 -3.74 28.58
N ARG A 187 -21.55 -4.96 29.02
CA ARG A 187 -21.55 -6.16 28.17
C ARG A 187 -22.69 -7.10 28.50
N GLY A 188 -23.08 -7.94 27.55
CA GLY A 188 -24.14 -8.92 27.78
C GLY A 188 -24.39 -9.84 26.59
N GLU A 189 -25.55 -10.50 26.63
CA GLU A 189 -26.04 -11.35 25.55
C GLU A 189 -27.37 -10.81 25.04
N ILE A 190 -27.63 -10.95 23.74
CA ILE A 190 -28.91 -10.65 23.13
C ILE A 190 -29.30 -11.74 22.13
N ALA A 191 -30.54 -12.22 22.21
CA ALA A 191 -31.11 -13.09 21.18
C ALA A 191 -31.91 -12.24 20.19
N LEU A 192 -31.52 -12.27 18.91
CA LEU A 192 -32.21 -11.53 17.85
C LEU A 192 -33.47 -12.28 17.38
N PRO A 193 -34.43 -11.62 16.69
CA PRO A 193 -35.67 -12.25 16.21
C PRO A 193 -35.52 -13.44 15.24
N GLY A 194 -34.30 -13.81 14.85
CA GLY A 194 -33.95 -15.02 14.10
C GLY A 194 -33.53 -16.22 14.96
N GLY A 195 -33.41 -16.05 16.28
CA GLY A 195 -32.96 -17.10 17.21
C GLY A 195 -31.44 -17.15 17.44
N GLU A 196 -30.67 -16.40 16.66
CA GLU A 196 -29.23 -16.24 16.84
C GLU A 196 -28.92 -15.44 18.11
N VAL A 197 -27.90 -15.86 18.85
CA VAL A 197 -27.46 -15.23 20.10
C VAL A 197 -26.14 -14.52 19.84
N PHE A 198 -26.13 -13.22 20.11
CA PHE A 198 -24.95 -12.38 20.05
C PHE A 198 -24.47 -12.07 21.46
N GLU A 199 -23.16 -12.12 21.65
CA GLU A 199 -22.47 -11.47 22.76
C GLU A 199 -22.17 -10.03 22.36
N TRP A 200 -22.31 -9.07 23.27
CA TRP A 200 -22.09 -7.67 22.95
C TRP A 200 -21.33 -6.93 24.04
N ALA A 201 -20.59 -5.91 23.64
CA ALA A 201 -19.89 -4.98 24.53
C ALA A 201 -19.96 -3.55 23.99
N ASP A 202 -20.14 -2.58 24.88
CA ASP A 202 -19.91 -1.17 24.60
C ASP A 202 -18.42 -0.86 24.67
N LEU A 203 -17.90 -0.11 23.70
CA LEU A 203 -16.51 0.28 23.61
C LEU A 203 -16.43 1.78 23.30
N GLU A 204 -15.67 2.51 24.11
CA GLU A 204 -15.23 3.87 23.79
C GLU A 204 -13.79 3.78 23.27
N MET A 205 -13.53 4.09 22.01
CA MET A 205 -12.20 3.97 21.41
C MET A 205 -11.84 5.20 20.57
N LYS A 206 -10.61 5.24 20.04
CA LYS A 206 -10.17 6.31 19.13
C LYS A 206 -9.63 5.73 17.84
N LEU A 207 -10.28 6.03 16.72
CA LEU A 207 -9.78 5.71 15.39
C LEU A 207 -9.20 6.97 14.75
N GLY A 208 -7.90 6.96 14.43
CA GLY A 208 -7.23 8.14 13.85
C GLY A 208 -7.32 9.40 14.72
N GLY A 209 -7.42 9.23 16.05
CA GLY A 209 -7.59 10.33 17.01
C GLY A 209 -9.02 10.85 17.15
N VAL A 210 -9.99 10.30 16.43
CA VAL A 210 -11.42 10.63 16.55
C VAL A 210 -12.07 9.67 17.55
N ALA A 211 -12.76 10.21 18.55
CA ALA A 211 -13.49 9.39 19.53
C ALA A 211 -14.64 8.63 18.85
N MET A 212 -14.83 7.38 19.24
CA MET A 212 -15.88 6.49 18.77
C MET A 212 -16.54 5.81 19.95
N ASP A 213 -17.87 5.82 19.96
CA ASP A 213 -18.69 5.09 20.92
C ASP A 213 -19.44 4.00 20.14
N VAL A 214 -19.02 2.75 20.30
CA VAL A 214 -19.51 1.63 19.49
C VAL A 214 -19.98 0.51 20.40
N ARG A 215 -21.13 -0.08 20.07
CA ARG A 215 -21.55 -1.37 20.60
C ARG A 215 -21.24 -2.45 19.58
N MET A 216 -20.33 -3.35 19.93
CA MET A 216 -19.99 -4.51 19.11
C MET A 216 -20.84 -5.71 19.53
N TYR A 217 -21.20 -6.54 18.56
CA TYR A 217 -21.99 -7.75 18.68
C TYR A 217 -21.26 -8.86 17.92
N VAL A 218 -20.95 -9.98 18.59
CA VAL A 218 -20.30 -11.15 18.01
C VAL A 218 -21.28 -12.32 18.07
N SER A 219 -21.55 -12.96 16.93
CA SER A 219 -22.44 -14.12 16.90
C SER A 219 -21.80 -15.34 17.56
N ARG A 220 -22.60 -16.18 18.20
CA ARG A 220 -22.13 -17.48 18.70
C ARG A 220 -22.04 -18.54 17.62
N SER A 221 -22.85 -18.43 16.57
CA SER A 221 -22.77 -19.29 15.40
C SER A 221 -21.70 -18.78 14.44
N MET A 222 -21.08 -19.70 13.70
CA MET A 222 -20.17 -19.39 12.59
C MET A 222 -20.95 -19.40 11.27
N PHE A 223 -20.63 -18.49 10.35
CA PHE A 223 -21.44 -18.20 9.15
C PHE A 223 -20.77 -18.51 7.81
N THR A 224 -19.44 -18.56 7.74
CA THR A 224 -18.69 -18.85 6.49
C THR A 224 -18.26 -20.32 6.36
N GLU A 225 -17.85 -20.74 5.16
CA GLU A 225 -17.22 -22.06 4.93
C GLU A 225 -15.96 -22.23 5.80
N ASP A 226 -15.23 -21.13 6.04
CA ASP A 226 -14.05 -21.04 6.89
C ASP A 226 -14.36 -20.89 8.40
N ARG A 227 -15.64 -20.97 8.78
CA ARG A 227 -16.13 -20.94 10.16
C ARG A 227 -15.85 -19.62 10.91
N ALA A 228 -16.06 -18.48 10.27
CA ALA A 228 -15.95 -17.20 10.95
C ALA A 228 -17.25 -16.77 11.68
N PRO A 229 -17.14 -16.05 12.82
CA PRO A 229 -18.29 -15.41 13.45
C PRO A 229 -18.73 -14.16 12.68
N PHE A 230 -20.01 -13.83 12.81
CA PHE A 230 -20.59 -12.59 12.31
C PHE A 230 -20.35 -11.47 13.32
N LEU A 231 -19.64 -10.43 12.90
CA LEU A 231 -19.35 -9.26 13.70
C LEU A 231 -20.26 -8.09 13.27
N LEU A 232 -20.91 -7.48 14.23
CA LEU A 232 -21.77 -6.34 14.00
C LEU A 232 -21.40 -5.21 14.94
N SER A 233 -21.15 -4.03 14.39
CA SER A 233 -20.75 -2.84 15.14
C SER A 233 -21.76 -1.71 14.90
N VAL A 234 -22.39 -1.22 15.96
CA VAL A 234 -23.35 -0.12 15.88
C VAL A 234 -22.90 1.03 16.78
N GLY A 235 -22.66 2.21 16.22
CA GLY A 235 -22.06 3.28 17.01
C GLY A 235 -22.05 4.65 16.37
N THR A 236 -21.27 5.54 16.97
CA THR A 236 -21.11 6.92 16.53
C THR A 236 -19.63 7.29 16.44
N VAL A 237 -19.29 8.08 15.43
CA VAL A 237 -17.94 8.60 15.20
C VAL A 237 -17.94 10.11 15.42
N GLY A 238 -17.00 10.59 16.23
CA GLY A 238 -16.85 12.00 16.59
C GLY A 238 -17.83 12.47 17.67
N ALA A 239 -18.01 13.80 17.77
CA ALA A 239 -18.90 14.42 18.77
C ALA A 239 -20.39 14.36 18.37
N ALA A 240 -20.82 13.26 17.75
CA ALA A 240 -22.22 13.04 17.40
C ALA A 240 -23.06 12.75 18.65
N GLU A 241 -24.37 12.99 18.58
CA GLU A 241 -25.27 12.52 19.64
C GLU A 241 -25.25 10.99 19.70
N PRO A 242 -25.45 10.37 20.88
CA PRO A 242 -25.51 8.92 21.01
C PRO A 242 -26.47 8.31 20.00
N PHE A 243 -26.12 7.12 19.49
CA PHE A 243 -26.95 6.40 18.53
C PHE A 243 -28.36 6.18 19.09
N ASP A 244 -29.41 6.58 18.35
CA ASP A 244 -30.79 6.42 18.80
C ASP A 244 -31.11 4.92 19.04
N PRO A 245 -31.38 4.52 20.30
CA PRO A 245 -31.66 3.12 20.62
C PRO A 245 -32.83 2.55 19.81
N ALA A 246 -33.83 3.36 19.44
CA ALA A 246 -34.96 2.89 18.65
C ALA A 246 -34.55 2.52 17.21
N VAL A 247 -33.62 3.27 16.62
CA VAL A 247 -33.06 2.96 15.29
C VAL A 247 -32.22 1.70 15.37
N ARG A 248 -31.37 1.58 16.39
CA ARG A 248 -30.56 0.37 16.62
C ARG A 248 -31.47 -0.83 16.78
N ASP A 249 -32.51 -0.70 17.59
CA ASP A 249 -33.36 -1.82 17.93
C ASP A 249 -34.23 -2.27 16.73
N ALA A 250 -34.69 -1.32 15.92
CA ALA A 250 -35.38 -1.61 14.65
C ALA A 250 -34.46 -2.27 13.61
N PHE A 251 -33.20 -1.83 13.56
CA PHE A 251 -32.17 -2.40 12.70
C PHE A 251 -31.83 -3.84 13.11
N LEU A 252 -31.50 -4.09 14.38
CA LEU A 252 -31.25 -5.44 14.90
C LEU A 252 -32.45 -6.37 14.72
N SER A 253 -33.67 -5.84 14.88
CA SER A 253 -34.90 -6.61 14.64
C SER A 253 -35.15 -6.95 13.17
N SER A 254 -34.48 -6.26 12.24
CA SER A 254 -34.64 -6.48 10.80
C SER A 254 -33.85 -7.68 10.28
N PHE A 255 -32.82 -8.13 11.00
CA PHE A 255 -31.96 -9.24 10.57
C PHE A 255 -32.73 -10.54 10.33
N ARG A 256 -32.50 -11.15 9.17
CA ARG A 256 -32.93 -12.50 8.83
C ARG A 256 -31.72 -13.23 8.29
N PHE A 257 -31.10 -14.03 9.15
CA PHE A 257 -30.01 -14.92 8.75
C PHE A 257 -30.56 -16.00 7.82
N ALA A 258 -29.85 -16.31 6.73
CA ALA A 258 -30.15 -17.49 5.94
C ALA A 258 -30.17 -18.73 6.84
N PRO A 259 -31.12 -19.66 6.66
CA PRO A 259 -31.07 -20.94 7.34
C PRO A 259 -29.75 -21.62 6.96
N GLN A 260 -28.88 -21.83 7.96
CA GLN A 260 -27.61 -22.51 7.76
C GLN A 260 -27.86 -23.78 6.93
N SER A 261 -27.14 -23.91 5.81
CA SER A 261 -27.14 -25.17 5.08
C SER A 261 -26.80 -26.27 6.08
N PRO A 262 -27.65 -27.30 6.26
CA PRO A 262 -27.30 -28.40 7.14
C PRO A 262 -25.96 -28.93 6.63
N LEU A 263 -24.97 -28.96 7.55
CA LEU A 263 -23.62 -29.42 7.30
C LEU A 263 -23.66 -30.64 6.35
N PRO A 264 -22.90 -30.65 5.24
CA PRO A 264 -22.83 -31.85 4.42
C PRO A 264 -22.40 -33.01 5.32
N GLU A 265 -23.27 -34.02 5.40
CA GLU A 265 -23.12 -35.20 6.27
C GLU A 265 -21.93 -36.10 5.85
N GLU A 266 -21.13 -35.67 4.89
CA GLU A 266 -19.89 -36.31 4.45
C GLU A 266 -18.81 -35.23 4.27
N VAL A 267 -18.15 -34.88 5.38
CA VAL A 267 -16.79 -34.35 5.35
C VAL A 267 -15.94 -35.37 4.56
N PRO A 268 -15.19 -34.98 3.51
CA PRO A 268 -14.21 -35.88 2.93
C PRO A 268 -13.26 -36.24 4.05
N GLU A 269 -13.19 -37.52 4.44
CA GLU A 269 -12.44 -38.01 5.60
C GLU A 269 -11.23 -37.12 5.92
N GLN A 270 -11.43 -36.19 6.87
CA GLN A 270 -10.33 -35.59 7.60
C GLN A 270 -9.62 -36.79 8.22
N GLU A 271 -8.41 -37.08 7.77
CA GLU A 271 -7.60 -38.12 8.37
C GLU A 271 -7.37 -37.70 9.83
N SER A 272 -8.26 -38.15 10.72
CA SER A 272 -7.90 -38.34 12.12
C SER A 272 -6.60 -39.12 12.05
N ALA A 273 -5.50 -38.51 12.50
CA ALA A 273 -4.20 -39.12 12.35
C ALA A 273 -4.29 -40.56 12.83
N GLY A 274 -4.21 -41.50 11.89
CA GLY A 274 -4.19 -42.92 12.22
C GLY A 274 -3.00 -43.16 13.14
N THR A 275 -2.93 -44.34 13.76
CA THR A 275 -1.76 -44.77 14.55
C THR A 275 -0.48 -44.96 13.70
N GLY A 276 -0.43 -44.36 12.52
CA GLY A 276 0.64 -44.45 11.54
C GLY A 276 1.56 -43.23 11.58
N GLN A 277 2.76 -43.44 11.09
CA GLN A 277 3.76 -42.39 10.92
C GLN A 277 3.35 -41.47 9.75
N ILE A 278 3.37 -40.16 9.98
CA ILE A 278 3.08 -39.13 8.98
C ILE A 278 4.37 -38.42 8.57
N SER A 279 4.36 -37.80 7.38
CA SER A 279 5.47 -36.95 6.93
C SER A 279 4.98 -35.57 6.60
N VAL A 280 5.68 -34.55 7.09
CA VAL A 280 5.36 -33.12 6.91
C VAL A 280 6.59 -32.33 6.47
N LEU A 281 6.39 -31.05 6.13
CA LEU A 281 7.36 -30.14 5.54
C LEU A 281 8.01 -30.75 4.29
N SER A 282 7.17 -31.16 3.33
CA SER A 282 7.62 -31.80 2.08
C SER A 282 8.44 -33.08 2.30
N GLY A 283 8.11 -33.84 3.35
CA GLY A 283 8.77 -35.11 3.68
C GLY A 283 10.04 -34.99 4.53
N ARG A 284 10.38 -33.77 4.99
CA ARG A 284 11.59 -33.52 5.80
C ARG A 284 11.48 -34.05 7.21
N LEU A 285 10.28 -34.03 7.77
CA LEU A 285 9.98 -34.52 9.10
C LEU A 285 9.05 -35.70 8.98
N THR A 286 9.36 -36.76 9.73
CA THR A 286 8.52 -37.94 9.79
C THR A 286 8.35 -38.35 11.25
N PHE A 287 7.12 -38.40 11.77
CA PHE A 287 6.84 -38.74 13.16
C PHE A 287 5.47 -39.41 13.30
N THR A 288 5.15 -39.91 14.50
CA THR A 288 3.80 -40.42 14.81
C THR A 288 3.10 -39.43 15.73
N PRO A 289 2.05 -38.72 15.29
CA PRO A 289 1.36 -37.78 16.16
C PRO A 289 0.68 -38.53 17.31
N PRO A 290 0.54 -37.90 18.49
CA PRO A 290 -0.23 -38.50 19.56
C PRO A 290 -1.69 -38.71 19.12
N SER A 291 -2.32 -39.77 19.63
CA SER A 291 -3.69 -40.13 19.25
C SER A 291 -4.66 -38.98 19.49
N GLY A 292 -5.44 -38.65 18.47
CA GLY A 292 -6.47 -37.61 18.53
C GLY A 292 -5.96 -36.18 18.29
N TRP A 293 -4.67 -35.99 18.04
CA TRP A 293 -4.13 -34.69 17.67
C TRP A 293 -4.43 -34.38 16.21
N MET A 294 -4.76 -33.13 15.94
CA MET A 294 -4.96 -32.61 14.59
C MET A 294 -3.61 -32.14 14.04
N VAL A 295 -3.35 -32.38 12.76
CA VAL A 295 -2.14 -31.92 12.07
C VAL A 295 -2.54 -31.08 10.88
N ILE A 296 -1.98 -29.89 10.76
CA ILE A 296 -2.16 -28.95 9.65
C ILE A 296 -0.77 -28.62 9.10
N GLU A 297 -0.59 -28.72 7.78
CA GLU A 297 0.68 -28.46 7.11
C GLU A 297 0.57 -27.23 6.20
N TYR A 298 1.54 -26.35 6.34
CA TYR A 298 1.82 -25.18 5.50
C TYR A 298 3.20 -25.35 4.84
N PRO A 299 3.57 -24.51 3.85
CA PRO A 299 4.86 -24.63 3.16
C PRO A 299 6.08 -24.58 4.10
N ASP A 300 6.06 -23.71 5.11
CA ASP A 300 7.18 -23.49 6.05
C ASP A 300 6.84 -23.86 7.50
N GLU A 301 5.65 -24.41 7.76
CA GLU A 301 5.17 -24.78 9.09
C GLU A 301 4.37 -26.09 9.07
N ALA A 302 4.49 -26.90 10.12
CA ALA A 302 3.53 -27.96 10.40
C ALA A 302 3.06 -27.84 11.84
N ALA A 303 1.76 -27.57 12.03
CA ALA A 303 1.13 -27.34 13.31
C ALA A 303 0.37 -28.58 13.77
N LEU A 304 0.56 -28.95 15.04
CA LEU A 304 -0.17 -30.03 15.70
C LEU A 304 -0.91 -29.45 16.89
N THR A 305 -2.22 -29.69 16.95
CA THR A 305 -3.06 -29.17 18.02
C THR A 305 -3.71 -30.31 18.78
N ALA A 306 -3.69 -30.24 20.11
CA ALA A 306 -4.36 -31.22 20.93
C ALA A 306 -5.88 -31.12 20.79
N PRO A 307 -6.61 -32.23 20.92
CA PRO A 307 -8.06 -32.25 20.73
C PRO A 307 -8.87 -31.43 21.74
N ASP A 308 -8.27 -31.07 22.88
CA ASP A 308 -8.86 -30.18 23.89
C ASP A 308 -8.34 -28.74 23.82
N SER A 309 -7.58 -28.41 22.77
CA SER A 309 -6.96 -27.10 22.53
C SER A 309 -6.04 -26.61 23.66
N SER A 310 -5.60 -27.50 24.56
CA SER A 310 -4.75 -27.15 25.71
C SER A 310 -3.30 -26.79 25.33
N GLY A 311 -2.94 -26.99 24.06
CA GLY A 311 -1.67 -26.54 23.50
C GLY A 311 -1.42 -27.03 22.08
N SER A 312 -0.29 -26.62 21.53
CA SER A 312 0.16 -26.94 20.19
C SER A 312 1.67 -27.20 20.10
N VAL A 313 2.06 -27.94 19.07
CA VAL A 313 3.45 -28.11 18.65
C VAL A 313 3.57 -27.67 17.20
N ARG A 314 4.48 -26.76 16.90
CA ARG A 314 4.71 -26.25 15.55
C ARG A 314 6.13 -26.53 15.12
N PHE A 315 6.30 -27.23 14.00
CA PHE A 315 7.60 -27.38 13.34
C PHE A 315 7.78 -26.24 12.34
N LEU A 316 8.90 -25.55 12.42
CA LEU A 316 9.16 -24.31 11.67
C LEU A 316 10.42 -24.46 10.81
N ARG A 317 10.38 -23.92 9.59
CA ARG A 317 11.53 -23.76 8.71
C ARG A 317 11.53 -22.42 7.98
N GLY A 318 12.54 -22.20 7.14
CA GLY A 318 12.49 -21.19 6.09
C GLY A 318 12.29 -19.76 6.61
N VAL A 319 11.35 -19.04 6.00
CA VAL A 319 11.07 -17.64 6.33
C VAL A 319 10.50 -17.50 7.73
N GLU A 320 9.57 -18.37 8.11
CA GLU A 320 8.85 -18.30 9.38
C GLU A 320 9.81 -18.38 10.58
N LEU A 321 10.75 -19.33 10.55
CA LEU A 321 11.76 -19.46 11.59
C LEU A 321 12.68 -18.22 11.68
N ARG A 322 13.07 -17.64 10.54
CA ARG A 322 13.95 -16.45 10.52
C ARG A 322 13.28 -15.25 11.16
N GLN A 323 12.00 -15.03 10.89
CA GLN A 323 11.25 -13.92 11.48
C GLN A 323 11.14 -14.07 12.99
N ARG A 324 10.85 -15.27 13.50
CA ARG A 324 10.75 -15.52 14.94
C ARG A 324 12.08 -15.33 15.66
N LEU A 325 13.18 -15.81 15.07
CA LEU A 325 14.51 -15.60 15.64
C LEU A 325 14.93 -14.12 15.64
N ALA A 326 14.56 -13.35 14.61
CA ALA A 326 14.82 -11.90 14.56
C ALA A 326 14.06 -11.10 15.63
N ARG A 327 12.96 -11.66 16.17
CA ARG A 327 12.17 -11.03 17.24
C ARG A 327 12.66 -11.39 18.64
N LEU A 328 13.60 -12.33 18.79
CA LEU A 328 14.16 -12.64 20.11
C LEU A 328 15.01 -11.46 20.59
N PRO A 329 14.80 -10.97 21.83
CA PRO A 329 15.63 -9.91 22.39
C PRO A 329 17.12 -10.30 22.42
N ASP A 330 17.99 -9.31 22.15
CA ASP A 330 19.43 -9.49 22.28
C ASP A 330 19.82 -9.99 23.67
N GLY A 331 20.57 -11.10 23.73
CA GLY A 331 21.00 -11.70 24.99
C GLY A 331 19.96 -12.59 25.67
N THR A 332 18.89 -13.00 24.97
CA THR A 332 17.96 -14.03 25.45
C THR A 332 18.74 -15.27 25.89
N ARG A 333 18.50 -15.70 27.14
CA ARG A 333 19.14 -16.91 27.68
C ARG A 333 18.58 -18.12 26.95
N HIS A 334 19.47 -19.05 26.62
CA HIS A 334 19.10 -20.33 26.06
C HIS A 334 19.65 -21.46 26.92
N GLU A 335 18.99 -22.60 26.85
CA GLU A 335 19.50 -23.87 27.37
C GLU A 335 19.93 -24.75 26.19
N GLU A 336 21.08 -25.40 26.33
CA GLU A 336 21.51 -26.41 25.36
C GLU A 336 20.98 -27.78 25.80
N ASP A 337 20.22 -28.43 24.92
CA ASP A 337 19.63 -29.74 25.18
C ASP A 337 19.70 -30.62 23.92
N THR A 338 19.06 -31.79 23.96
CA THR A 338 18.92 -32.69 22.83
C THR A 338 17.46 -32.99 22.56
N LEU A 339 17.04 -32.84 21.30
CA LEU A 339 15.70 -33.19 20.85
C LEU A 339 15.77 -34.11 19.65
N ALA A 340 15.04 -35.23 19.73
CA ALA A 340 15.11 -36.33 18.76
C ALA A 340 16.55 -36.84 18.51
N GLY A 341 17.41 -36.79 19.54
CA GLY A 341 18.81 -37.23 19.46
C GLY A 341 19.78 -36.23 18.82
N TYR A 342 19.30 -35.03 18.47
CA TYR A 342 20.11 -33.96 17.89
C TYR A 342 20.22 -32.76 18.84
N PRO A 343 21.36 -32.05 18.87
CA PRO A 343 21.54 -30.89 19.72
C PRO A 343 20.58 -29.74 19.33
N VAL A 344 19.96 -29.14 20.33
CA VAL A 344 19.08 -27.98 20.20
C VAL A 344 19.50 -26.87 21.16
N ARG A 345 19.14 -25.64 20.80
CA ARG A 345 19.11 -24.48 21.71
C ARG A 345 17.67 -24.08 21.95
N SER A 346 17.26 -24.08 23.21
CA SER A 346 15.88 -23.78 23.61
C SER A 346 15.78 -22.38 24.20
N TYR A 347 14.80 -21.62 23.73
CA TYR A 347 14.51 -20.24 24.10
C TYR A 347 13.10 -20.18 24.69
N GLU A 348 12.98 -19.55 25.86
CA GLU A 348 11.66 -19.23 26.42
C GLU A 348 11.12 -17.98 25.74
N THR A 349 9.96 -18.11 25.10
CA THR A 349 9.25 -17.02 24.41
C THR A 349 7.90 -16.78 25.07
N THR A 350 7.22 -15.69 24.70
CA THR A 350 5.84 -15.41 25.16
C THR A 350 4.83 -16.45 24.69
N GLU A 351 5.11 -17.13 23.58
CA GLU A 351 4.24 -18.17 23.00
C GLU A 351 4.52 -19.57 23.58
N GLY A 352 5.72 -19.77 24.15
CA GLY A 352 6.19 -21.07 24.63
C GLY A 352 7.68 -21.30 24.40
N THR A 353 8.13 -22.55 24.48
CA THR A 353 9.54 -22.90 24.34
C THR A 353 9.87 -23.16 22.87
N LEU A 354 10.71 -22.30 22.28
CA LEU A 354 11.24 -22.44 20.92
C LEU A 354 12.58 -23.17 20.96
N SER A 355 12.65 -24.39 20.41
CA SER A 355 13.87 -25.20 20.34
C SER A 355 14.39 -25.27 18.91
N VAL A 356 15.59 -24.73 18.68
CA VAL A 356 16.23 -24.65 17.36
C VAL A 356 17.31 -25.73 17.26
N TRP A 357 17.27 -26.57 16.23
CA TRP A 357 18.35 -27.52 15.99
C TRP A 357 19.62 -26.79 15.57
N THR A 358 20.74 -27.12 16.22
CA THR A 358 22.03 -26.45 15.93
C THR A 358 22.73 -27.00 14.70
N HIS A 359 22.26 -28.14 14.19
CA HIS A 359 22.72 -28.78 12.95
C HIS A 359 21.56 -28.84 11.98
N CYS A 360 21.85 -28.62 10.69
CA CYS A 360 20.81 -28.49 9.68
C CYS A 360 21.11 -29.39 8.49
N PRO A 361 20.10 -30.06 7.89
CA PRO A 361 20.29 -30.88 6.69
C PRO A 361 20.92 -30.08 5.55
N ARG A 362 20.67 -28.77 5.51
CA ARG A 362 21.30 -27.80 4.63
C ARG A 362 21.70 -26.53 5.40
N PRO A 363 22.82 -25.86 5.05
CA PRO A 363 23.29 -24.68 5.77
C PRO A 363 22.31 -23.49 5.79
N ASP A 364 21.39 -23.43 4.84
CA ASP A 364 20.42 -22.37 4.57
C ASP A 364 18.98 -22.68 5.02
N GLU A 365 18.72 -23.89 5.52
CA GLU A 365 17.39 -24.37 5.88
C GLU A 365 17.34 -24.75 7.37
N PRO A 366 17.28 -23.75 8.28
CA PRO A 366 17.17 -24.02 9.70
C PRO A 366 15.82 -24.65 10.05
N LEU A 367 15.84 -25.54 11.03
CA LEU A 367 14.66 -26.19 11.58
C LEU A 367 14.52 -25.84 13.06
N ALA A 368 13.29 -25.63 13.49
CA ALA A 368 12.96 -25.47 14.90
C ALA A 368 11.62 -26.12 15.23
N VAL A 369 11.36 -26.28 16.52
CA VAL A 369 10.06 -26.64 17.03
C VAL A 369 9.66 -25.68 18.14
N LEU A 370 8.44 -25.18 18.06
CA LEU A 370 7.81 -24.39 19.11
C LEU A 370 6.80 -25.28 19.83
N VAL A 371 6.91 -25.35 21.15
CA VAL A 371 5.92 -26.01 22.00
C VAL A 371 5.21 -24.95 22.83
N ALA A 372 3.91 -24.81 22.62
CA ALA A 372 3.05 -23.81 23.25
C ALA A 372 1.91 -24.50 24.01
N GLY A 373 1.56 -24.04 25.21
CA GLY A 373 0.41 -24.56 25.96
C GLY A 373 0.54 -24.48 27.48
N ASP A 374 -0.48 -24.96 28.16
CA ASP A 374 -0.58 -24.91 29.63
C ASP A 374 0.53 -25.70 30.33
N ALA A 375 0.87 -25.29 31.55
CA ALA A 375 1.88 -25.97 32.37
C ALA A 375 1.46 -27.44 32.65
N GLY A 376 2.08 -28.39 31.95
CA GLY A 376 1.80 -29.82 32.05
C GLY A 376 1.10 -30.42 30.82
N PHE A 377 0.72 -29.59 29.84
CA PHE A 377 0.20 -30.00 28.54
C PHE A 377 1.14 -30.99 27.85
N PHE A 378 2.39 -30.60 27.70
CA PHE A 378 3.41 -31.39 27.02
C PHE A 378 4.14 -32.32 27.99
N GLY A 379 3.39 -33.25 28.59
CA GLY A 379 3.93 -34.21 29.54
C GLY A 379 4.90 -35.23 28.92
N PRO A 380 5.67 -35.99 29.73
CA PRO A 380 6.70 -36.92 29.23
C PRO A 380 6.19 -37.94 28.21
N ALA A 381 4.94 -38.38 28.34
CA ALA A 381 4.34 -39.34 27.39
C ALA A 381 4.06 -38.73 26.01
N ALA A 382 3.60 -37.47 25.96
CA ALA A 382 3.38 -36.77 24.69
C ALA A 382 4.71 -36.39 24.03
N HIS A 383 5.67 -35.95 24.85
CA HIS A 383 7.05 -35.71 24.42
C HIS A 383 7.68 -36.96 23.81
N ASP A 384 7.64 -38.10 24.51
CA ASP A 384 8.21 -39.37 24.02
C ASP A 384 7.48 -39.89 22.78
N ALA A 385 6.16 -39.73 22.70
CA ALA A 385 5.39 -40.15 21.53
C ALA A 385 5.76 -39.34 20.28
N LEU A 386 5.87 -38.02 20.42
CA LEU A 386 6.14 -37.13 19.30
C LEU A 386 7.62 -37.17 18.90
N PHE A 387 8.53 -36.96 19.85
CA PHE A 387 9.96 -36.81 19.59
C PHE A 387 10.74 -38.13 19.62
N GLY A 388 10.22 -39.18 20.26
CA GLY A 388 10.86 -40.50 20.27
C GLY A 388 10.82 -41.23 18.92
N GLY A 389 9.88 -40.85 18.05
CA GLY A 389 9.74 -41.35 16.68
C GLY A 389 10.07 -40.31 15.60
N LEU A 390 10.49 -39.10 15.97
CA LEU A 390 10.81 -38.04 15.01
C LEU A 390 12.09 -38.38 14.24
N ALA A 391 11.93 -38.59 12.94
CA ALA A 391 13.02 -38.69 11.98
C ALA A 391 13.09 -37.39 11.18
N ILE A 392 14.29 -36.81 11.11
CA ILE A 392 14.57 -35.61 10.32
C ILE A 392 15.47 -36.03 9.16
N GLU A 393 14.98 -35.87 7.93
CA GLU A 393 15.72 -36.26 6.73
C GLU A 393 17.00 -35.43 6.59
N GLY A 394 18.15 -36.09 6.45
CA GLY A 394 19.43 -35.43 6.17
C GLY A 394 20.17 -34.89 7.40
N MET A 395 19.71 -35.17 8.62
CA MET A 395 20.40 -34.75 9.85
C MET A 395 21.63 -35.60 10.21
N GLU A 396 21.74 -36.83 9.70
CA GLU A 396 22.89 -37.69 9.98
C GLU A 396 24.15 -37.15 9.31
N GLY A 397 25.08 -36.61 10.11
CA GLY A 397 26.30 -35.97 9.61
C GLY A 397 26.10 -34.56 9.05
N ALA A 398 24.94 -33.94 9.31
CA ALA A 398 24.69 -32.53 9.01
C ALA A 398 25.76 -31.62 9.66
N PRO A 399 26.19 -30.53 9.01
CA PRO A 399 27.05 -29.53 9.65
C PRO A 399 26.25 -28.66 10.64
N GLU A 400 26.96 -27.93 11.52
CA GLU A 400 26.33 -26.85 12.28
C GLU A 400 25.71 -25.83 11.33
N CYS A 401 24.50 -25.36 11.64
CA CYS A 401 23.83 -24.37 10.82
C CYS A 401 24.60 -23.05 10.94
N ALA A 402 25.18 -22.57 9.84
CA ALA A 402 25.90 -21.28 9.83
C ALA A 402 25.00 -20.13 10.32
N PHE A 403 23.70 -20.19 9.98
CA PHE A 403 22.70 -19.24 10.45
C PHE A 403 22.43 -19.33 11.96
N ALA A 404 22.28 -20.54 12.52
CA ALA A 404 22.11 -20.72 13.96
C ALA A 404 23.38 -20.32 14.73
N ALA A 405 24.57 -20.59 14.18
CA ALA A 405 25.84 -20.17 14.79
C ALA A 405 26.00 -18.64 14.80
N ALA A 406 25.61 -17.95 13.73
CA ALA A 406 25.72 -16.50 13.60
C ALA A 406 24.63 -15.72 14.37
N ALA A 407 23.39 -16.22 14.37
CA ALA A 407 22.27 -15.59 15.07
C ALA A 407 22.31 -15.82 16.59
N LEU A 408 22.99 -16.88 17.08
CA LEU A 408 22.83 -17.37 18.45
C LEU A 408 24.12 -17.31 19.30
N GLY A 409 25.11 -16.51 18.92
CA GLY A 409 26.16 -16.00 19.84
C GLY A 409 27.15 -17.03 20.43
N GLY A 410 27.83 -17.82 19.60
CA GLY A 410 28.98 -18.63 20.07
C GLY A 410 30.20 -17.79 20.47
N GLU A 411 30.94 -18.23 21.50
CA GLU A 411 32.12 -17.56 22.05
C GLU A 411 33.14 -17.18 20.97
N ARG A 412 33.47 -15.88 20.93
CA ARG A 412 34.36 -15.27 19.93
C ARG A 412 35.81 -15.73 20.14
N ASP A 413 36.27 -16.64 19.28
CA ASP A 413 37.68 -16.98 19.16
C ASP A 413 38.44 -15.84 18.44
N GLU A 414 39.11 -14.98 19.21
CA GLU A 414 39.91 -13.83 18.74
C GLU A 414 41.00 -14.19 17.71
N ALA A 415 41.29 -15.48 17.50
CA ALA A 415 42.27 -15.96 16.53
C ALA A 415 41.70 -16.12 15.11
N ALA A 416 40.39 -16.30 14.94
CA ALA A 416 39.75 -16.43 13.63
C ALA A 416 39.56 -15.07 12.95
N ASP A 417 39.37 -13.99 13.72
CA ASP A 417 39.33 -12.61 13.23
C ASP A 417 40.65 -12.15 12.58
N ALA A 418 41.78 -12.78 12.92
CA ALA A 418 43.05 -12.51 12.28
C ALA A 418 43.17 -13.12 10.86
N ALA A 419 42.29 -14.07 10.51
CA ALA A 419 42.28 -14.70 9.19
C ALA A 419 41.17 -14.14 8.28
N ASP A 420 40.05 -13.66 8.84
CA ASP A 420 38.97 -13.02 8.07
C ASP A 420 39.18 -11.50 7.87
N THR A 421 40.14 -10.89 8.57
CA THR A 421 40.70 -9.57 8.23
C THR A 421 41.50 -9.55 6.91
N ALA A 422 41.45 -10.63 6.13
CA ALA A 422 41.88 -10.63 4.73
C ALA A 422 40.79 -10.09 3.77
N GLY A 423 39.53 -9.93 4.21
CA GLY A 423 38.53 -9.10 3.54
C GLY A 423 38.48 -7.71 4.18
N GLY A 424 39.40 -6.82 3.77
CA GLY A 424 39.54 -5.49 4.38
C GLY A 424 38.23 -4.68 4.41
N GLU A 425 38.15 -3.74 5.36
CA GLU A 425 37.11 -2.70 5.49
C GLU A 425 36.60 -2.27 4.10
N PRO A 426 35.40 -2.74 3.69
CA PRO A 426 34.93 -2.54 2.32
C PRO A 426 34.42 -1.11 2.11
N ASP A 427 33.91 -0.48 3.17
CA ASP A 427 33.48 0.91 3.13
C ASP A 427 34.68 1.86 3.17
N ARG A 428 34.52 3.06 2.64
CA ARG A 428 35.59 4.06 2.60
C ARG A 428 35.32 5.19 3.58
N PHE A 429 36.36 5.59 4.29
CA PHE A 429 36.38 6.73 5.20
C PHE A 429 37.45 7.71 4.73
N GLU A 430 37.04 8.94 4.42
CA GLU A 430 37.93 10.00 3.97
C GLU A 430 37.83 11.22 4.90
N GLU A 431 38.94 11.63 5.51
CA GLU A 431 38.98 12.86 6.29
C GLU A 431 38.99 14.07 5.34
N ILE A 432 37.92 14.87 5.39
CA ILE A 432 37.74 16.04 4.50
C ILE A 432 38.12 17.38 5.18
N GLY A 433 38.65 17.32 6.40
CA GLY A 433 39.06 18.48 7.19
C GLY A 433 37.95 19.04 8.08
N GLY A 434 38.31 19.97 8.98
CA GLY A 434 37.35 20.60 9.90
C GLY A 434 36.73 19.66 10.95
N GLY A 435 37.32 18.47 11.16
CA GLY A 435 36.77 17.43 12.05
C GLY A 435 35.70 16.55 11.41
N TYR A 436 35.50 16.64 10.08
CA TYR A 436 34.56 15.82 9.34
C TYR A 436 35.25 14.69 8.57
N THR A 437 34.51 13.58 8.46
CA THR A 437 34.86 12.39 7.70
C THR A 437 33.71 12.07 6.75
N THR A 438 34.01 11.72 5.52
CA THR A 438 33.03 11.20 4.56
C THR A 438 33.05 9.67 4.63
N TYR A 439 31.91 9.10 4.97
CA TYR A 439 31.63 7.68 4.82
C TYR A 439 31.08 7.42 3.43
N ARG A 440 31.54 6.34 2.79
CA ARG A 440 30.99 5.84 1.53
C ARG A 440 30.79 4.34 1.62
N ASN A 441 29.55 3.91 1.44
CA ASN A 441 29.18 2.51 1.41
C ASN A 441 29.79 1.79 0.19
N ALA A 442 30.35 0.61 0.41
CA ALA A 442 31.01 -0.20 -0.62
C ALA A 442 30.04 -0.75 -1.68
N ARG A 443 28.82 -1.10 -1.25
CA ARG A 443 27.83 -1.84 -2.05
C ARG A 443 27.04 -0.93 -2.99
N TYR A 444 26.55 0.20 -2.49
CA TYR A 444 25.68 1.11 -3.23
C TYR A 444 26.29 2.49 -3.50
N GLY A 445 27.49 2.76 -2.97
CA GLY A 445 28.18 4.03 -3.19
C GLY A 445 27.54 5.24 -2.50
N THR A 446 26.48 5.03 -1.71
CA THR A 446 25.83 6.05 -0.89
C THR A 446 26.84 6.64 0.08
N GLU A 447 26.87 7.97 0.18
CA GLU A 447 27.79 8.70 1.04
C GLU A 447 27.09 9.68 1.98
N VAL A 448 27.76 9.97 3.09
CA VAL A 448 27.41 11.05 4.01
C VAL A 448 28.68 11.57 4.68
N SER A 449 28.77 12.88 4.85
CA SER A 449 29.86 13.52 5.59
C SER A 449 29.40 13.87 7.00
N TYR A 450 30.11 13.38 8.00
CA TYR A 450 29.73 13.45 9.41
C TYR A 450 30.90 13.90 10.30
N PRO A 451 30.68 14.40 11.53
CA PRO A 451 31.76 14.76 12.44
C PRO A 451 32.56 13.53 12.93
N GLY A 452 33.63 13.18 12.23
CA GLY A 452 34.43 11.96 12.48
C GLY A 452 35.15 11.95 13.83
N THR A 453 35.33 13.10 14.47
CA THR A 453 35.89 13.17 15.83
C THR A 453 34.87 12.94 16.93
N TYR A 454 33.57 12.96 16.59
CA TYR A 454 32.48 12.86 17.57
C TYR A 454 31.63 11.60 17.36
N PHE A 455 31.46 11.13 16.12
CA PHE A 455 30.78 9.88 15.82
C PHE A 455 31.78 8.79 15.42
N VAL A 456 31.61 7.62 16.02
CA VAL A 456 32.41 6.41 15.76
C VAL A 456 31.56 5.44 14.95
N ALA A 457 32.12 4.97 13.83
CA ALA A 457 31.50 3.94 13.00
C ALA A 457 31.42 2.61 13.77
N GLN A 458 30.25 1.99 13.77
CA GLN A 458 30.06 0.65 14.32
C GLN A 458 30.50 -0.42 13.31
N ALA A 459 30.49 -1.68 13.72
CA ALA A 459 30.73 -2.80 12.81
C ALA A 459 29.79 -2.73 11.59
N ALA A 460 30.31 -3.07 10.41
CA ALA A 460 29.47 -3.15 9.21
C ALA A 460 28.42 -4.25 9.41
N PRO A 461 27.16 -4.05 8.99
CA PRO A 461 26.17 -5.12 8.98
C PRO A 461 26.58 -6.18 7.96
N GLY A 462 26.22 -7.44 8.22
CA GLY A 462 26.52 -8.56 7.31
C GLY A 462 25.93 -8.40 5.90
N SER A 463 24.86 -7.60 5.76
CA SER A 463 24.28 -7.27 4.45
C SER A 463 25.09 -6.23 3.65
N GLY A 464 25.95 -5.45 4.31
CA GLY A 464 26.73 -4.38 3.66
C GLY A 464 25.88 -3.23 3.09
N ASP A 465 24.61 -3.10 3.51
CA ASP A 465 23.67 -2.12 2.95
C ASP A 465 23.81 -0.72 3.54
N GLY A 466 24.65 -0.55 4.56
CA GLY A 466 24.71 0.68 5.32
C GLY A 466 25.61 0.56 6.54
N ARG A 467 25.55 1.55 7.43
CA ARG A 467 26.30 1.55 8.67
C ARG A 467 25.66 2.43 9.74
N ARG A 468 25.80 2.01 11.00
CA ARG A 468 25.42 2.78 12.20
C ARG A 468 26.64 3.50 12.76
N PHE A 469 26.41 4.69 13.30
CA PHE A 469 27.43 5.52 13.92
C PHE A 469 26.94 6.04 15.26
N GLU A 470 27.78 5.99 16.28
CA GLU A 470 27.41 6.40 17.64
C GLU A 470 28.30 7.53 18.12
N ALA A 471 27.70 8.50 18.79
CA ALA A 471 28.45 9.58 19.40
C ALA A 471 29.32 9.04 20.54
N VAL A 472 30.50 9.62 20.72
CA VAL A 472 31.44 9.25 21.80
C VAL A 472 30.87 9.45 23.21
N ASP A 473 29.81 10.26 23.36
CA ASP A 473 29.09 10.47 24.62
C ASP A 473 27.84 9.56 24.77
N GLY A 474 27.53 8.75 23.76
CA GLY A 474 26.38 7.85 23.71
C GLY A 474 25.01 8.54 23.62
N GLN A 475 24.96 9.86 23.43
CA GLN A 475 23.70 10.62 23.47
C GLN A 475 23.05 10.79 22.09
N ALA A 476 23.81 10.59 21.02
CA ALA A 476 23.32 10.71 19.65
C ALA A 476 23.84 9.55 18.79
N HIS A 477 23.09 9.21 17.76
CA HIS A 477 23.52 8.24 16.75
C HIS A 477 22.92 8.61 15.40
N PHE A 478 23.50 8.06 14.34
CA PHE A 478 22.88 8.10 13.03
C PHE A 478 23.05 6.77 12.30
N ILE A 479 22.12 6.50 11.39
CA ILE A 479 22.11 5.33 10.54
C ILE A 479 22.04 5.82 9.10
N VAL A 480 22.89 5.26 8.24
CA VAL A 480 22.84 5.47 6.80
C VAL A 480 22.75 4.12 6.12
N PHE A 481 21.73 3.89 5.31
CA PHE A 481 21.58 2.63 4.59
C PHE A 481 20.86 2.81 3.25
N THR A 482 20.95 1.79 2.41
CA THR A 482 20.38 1.76 1.07
C THR A 482 19.74 0.39 0.83
N GLN A 483 18.49 0.38 0.40
CA GLN A 483 17.73 -0.85 0.17
C GLN A 483 16.78 -0.66 -1.02
N TYR A 484 16.35 -1.76 -1.63
CA TYR A 484 15.21 -1.71 -2.54
C TYR A 484 13.91 -1.62 -1.75
N ASP A 485 12.96 -0.86 -2.27
CA ASP A 485 11.59 -0.78 -1.75
C ASP A 485 10.81 -2.05 -2.15
N ALA A 486 11.15 -3.18 -1.52
CA ALA A 486 10.60 -4.49 -1.85
C ALA A 486 9.10 -4.65 -1.57
N LEU A 487 8.54 -3.73 -0.78
CA LEU A 487 7.10 -3.65 -0.46
C LEU A 487 6.37 -2.63 -1.34
N ASP A 488 7.07 -2.05 -2.32
CA ASP A 488 6.61 -0.98 -3.22
C ASP A 488 5.82 0.14 -2.55
N ARG A 489 6.20 0.51 -1.32
CA ARG A 489 5.49 1.51 -0.50
C ARG A 489 5.57 2.92 -1.09
N GLY A 490 6.57 3.18 -1.92
CA GLY A 490 6.85 4.52 -2.46
C GLY A 490 7.34 5.50 -1.38
N LEU A 491 7.70 6.72 -1.81
CA LEU A 491 8.15 7.76 -0.87
C LEU A 491 7.03 8.21 0.07
N SER A 492 5.78 8.22 -0.39
CA SER A 492 4.63 8.62 0.41
C SER A 492 4.30 7.61 1.50
N GLY A 493 4.32 6.30 1.21
CA GLY A 493 4.15 5.27 2.23
C GLY A 493 5.28 5.32 3.26
N MET A 494 6.53 5.43 2.81
CA MET A 494 7.67 5.60 3.72
C MET A 494 7.60 6.88 4.57
N LEU A 495 7.07 7.98 4.02
CA LEU A 495 6.85 9.21 4.77
C LEU A 495 5.73 9.05 5.81
N ALA A 496 4.63 8.38 5.45
CA ALA A 496 3.52 8.10 6.35
C ALA A 496 3.94 7.21 7.53
N ASP A 497 4.70 6.14 7.26
CA ASP A 497 5.24 5.25 8.29
C ASP A 497 6.13 6.01 9.27
N ILE A 498 7.09 6.78 8.74
CA ILE A 498 8.02 7.58 9.55
C ILE A 498 7.28 8.66 10.33
N ARG A 499 6.23 9.25 9.75
CA ARG A 499 5.39 10.25 10.42
C ARG A 499 4.60 9.65 11.57
N ALA A 500 4.10 8.41 11.41
CA ALA A 500 3.38 7.69 12.46
C ALA A 500 4.28 7.33 13.66
N GLU A 501 5.59 7.18 13.44
CA GLU A 501 6.58 6.98 14.51
C GLU A 501 6.86 8.26 15.35
N MET A 502 6.34 9.43 14.97
CA MET A 502 6.65 10.72 15.61
C MET A 502 5.50 11.22 16.49
N ASP A 503 5.81 11.60 17.74
CA ASP A 503 4.86 12.26 18.65
C ASP A 503 4.43 13.63 18.10
N GLU A 504 5.38 14.37 17.50
CA GLU A 504 5.14 15.69 16.91
C GLU A 504 6.11 15.91 15.75
N VAL A 505 5.57 16.35 14.60
CA VAL A 505 6.35 16.75 13.42
C VAL A 505 6.63 18.25 13.48
N GLN A 506 7.90 18.65 13.35
CA GLN A 506 8.29 20.06 13.37
C GLN A 506 8.62 20.62 11.99
N GLU A 507 9.28 19.85 11.13
CA GLU A 507 9.57 20.23 9.75
C GLU A 507 9.37 19.03 8.83
N GLU A 508 8.71 19.25 7.70
CA GLU A 508 8.48 18.24 6.66
C GLU A 508 8.67 18.92 5.31
N THR A 509 9.43 18.31 4.41
CA THR A 509 9.64 18.79 3.05
C THR A 509 9.71 17.59 2.12
N SER A 510 8.87 17.59 1.10
CA SER A 510 8.85 16.54 0.08
C SER A 510 9.10 17.14 -1.31
N GLY A 511 9.67 16.34 -2.20
CA GLY A 511 9.91 16.67 -3.59
C GLY A 511 10.13 15.41 -4.44
N PRO A 512 10.31 15.55 -5.76
CA PRO A 512 10.48 14.39 -6.64
C PRO A 512 11.67 13.54 -6.20
N GLY A 513 11.42 12.29 -5.82
CA GLY A 513 12.45 11.35 -5.43
C GLY A 513 13.09 11.59 -4.05
N VAL A 514 12.59 12.53 -3.23
CA VAL A 514 13.17 12.83 -1.92
C VAL A 514 12.16 13.39 -0.91
N PHE A 515 12.29 13.02 0.36
CA PHE A 515 11.71 13.79 1.45
C PHE A 515 12.68 13.96 2.62
N GLU A 516 12.45 15.00 3.39
CA GLU A 516 13.09 15.28 4.67
C GLU A 516 11.98 15.50 5.71
N ILE A 517 12.09 14.83 6.86
CA ILE A 517 11.15 15.00 7.97
C ILE A 517 11.90 15.05 9.29
N THR A 518 11.51 16.00 10.15
CA THR A 518 12.05 16.20 11.48
C THR A 518 10.90 16.18 12.48
N GLY A 519 10.99 15.28 13.46
CA GLY A 519 10.00 15.13 14.51
C GLY A 519 10.61 14.78 15.85
N THR A 520 9.78 14.69 16.87
CA THR A 520 10.17 14.23 18.21
C THR A 520 9.55 12.89 18.54
N GLU A 521 10.30 12.10 19.30
CA GLU A 521 9.85 10.87 19.96
C GLU A 521 10.38 10.94 21.41
N GLY A 522 9.46 11.16 22.35
CA GLY A 522 9.75 11.45 23.74
C GLY A 522 10.66 12.67 23.95
N GLN A 523 11.87 12.43 24.47
CA GLN A 523 12.88 13.49 24.71
C GLN A 523 13.95 13.55 23.61
N THR A 524 13.73 12.84 22.51
CA THR A 524 14.66 12.76 21.38
C THR A 524 14.08 13.42 20.15
N ARG A 525 14.97 13.99 19.35
CA ARG A 525 14.72 14.55 18.03
C ARG A 525 15.18 13.53 17.01
N ARG A 526 14.32 13.22 16.04
CA ARG A 526 14.61 12.33 14.91
C ARG A 526 14.54 13.13 13.61
N PHE A 527 15.57 13.01 12.80
CA PHE A 527 15.65 13.57 11.46
C PHE A 527 15.77 12.41 10.47
N PHE A 528 14.97 12.45 9.41
CA PHE A 528 15.06 11.54 8.29
C PHE A 528 15.25 12.29 6.99
N LYS A 529 16.12 11.77 6.15
CA LYS A 529 16.17 12.08 4.73
C LYS A 529 16.12 10.79 3.93
N VAL A 530 15.16 10.70 3.03
CA VAL A 530 14.96 9.53 2.19
C VAL A 530 15.02 9.96 0.73
N ILE A 531 15.88 9.32 -0.05
CA ILE A 531 16.01 9.53 -1.50
C ILE A 531 15.64 8.22 -2.19
N ARG A 532 14.59 8.22 -3.02
CA ARG A 532 14.18 7.06 -3.83
C ARG A 532 14.47 7.34 -5.29
N ASN A 533 15.17 6.42 -5.92
CA ASN A 533 15.40 6.43 -7.36
C ASN A 533 14.22 5.78 -8.09
N ALA A 534 14.13 6.03 -9.41
CA ALA A 534 13.10 5.43 -10.27
C ALA A 534 13.19 3.90 -10.39
N ASP A 535 14.32 3.29 -10.01
CA ASP A 535 14.53 1.84 -9.96
C ASP A 535 14.12 1.21 -8.62
N GLY A 536 13.43 1.96 -7.76
CA GLY A 536 13.00 1.50 -6.43
C GLY A 536 14.12 1.49 -5.38
N LEU A 537 15.36 1.87 -5.74
CA LEU A 537 16.46 1.95 -4.78
C LEU A 537 16.29 3.17 -3.87
N THR A 538 16.14 2.90 -2.58
CA THR A 538 15.92 3.89 -1.53
C THR A 538 17.17 4.05 -0.67
N ARG A 539 17.59 5.29 -0.46
CA ARG A 539 18.67 5.67 0.45
C ARG A 539 18.08 6.41 1.64
N ARG A 540 18.36 5.95 2.85
CA ARG A 540 17.86 6.56 4.08
C ARG A 540 19.02 7.02 4.96
N LEU A 541 18.92 8.28 5.41
CA LEU A 541 19.71 8.85 6.49
C LEU A 541 18.76 9.11 7.66
N GLU A 542 19.08 8.55 8.81
CA GLU A 542 18.39 8.77 10.07
C GLU A 542 19.37 9.34 11.10
N ILE A 543 18.99 10.40 11.79
CA ILE A 543 19.80 11.02 12.86
C ILE A 543 18.93 11.21 14.10
N THR A 544 19.40 10.71 15.24
CA THR A 544 18.70 10.79 16.52
C THR A 544 19.58 11.48 17.57
N TYR A 545 19.05 12.50 18.24
CA TYR A 545 19.77 13.26 19.28
C TYR A 545 18.80 13.87 20.32
N PRO A 546 19.27 14.32 21.50
CA PRO A 546 18.38 14.85 22.54
C PRO A 546 17.81 16.22 22.16
N VAL A 547 16.51 16.45 22.42
CA VAL A 547 15.86 17.76 22.15
C VAL A 547 16.58 18.92 22.84
N ALA A 548 17.15 18.68 24.03
CA ALA A 548 17.92 19.68 24.78
C ALA A 548 19.16 20.21 24.03
N ARG A 549 19.64 19.49 23.00
CA ARG A 549 20.84 19.83 22.22
C ARG A 549 20.52 20.30 20.80
N GLU A 550 19.26 20.62 20.50
CA GLU A 550 18.80 21.12 19.20
C GLU A 550 19.65 22.29 18.67
N ALA A 551 20.02 23.24 19.51
CA ALA A 551 20.86 24.38 19.11
C ALA A 551 22.25 23.96 18.59
N GLU A 552 22.80 22.85 19.09
CA GLU A 552 24.11 22.31 18.72
C GLU A 552 24.01 21.45 17.45
N PHE A 553 23.00 20.58 17.38
CA PHE A 553 22.87 19.60 16.29
C PHE A 553 22.30 20.17 14.99
N ARG A 554 21.54 21.28 15.04
CA ARG A 554 20.92 21.86 13.83
C ARG A 554 21.88 22.09 12.68
N ALA A 555 23.07 22.63 12.97
CA ALA A 555 24.09 22.88 11.95
C ALA A 555 24.73 21.58 11.44
N VAL A 556 24.89 20.59 12.32
CA VAL A 556 25.45 19.26 12.00
C VAL A 556 24.49 18.48 11.11
N VAL A 557 23.22 18.37 11.50
CA VAL A 557 22.14 17.72 10.74
C VAL A 557 21.99 18.36 9.38
N SER A 558 21.92 19.69 9.31
CA SER A 558 21.83 20.42 8.03
C SER A 558 23.04 20.16 7.12
N TYR A 559 24.23 19.96 7.67
CA TYR A 559 25.42 19.65 6.89
C TYR A 559 25.38 18.20 6.39
N MET A 560 25.10 17.25 7.28
CA MET A 560 24.98 15.82 6.97
C MET A 560 23.91 15.58 5.89
N ALA A 561 22.71 16.15 6.05
CA ALA A 561 21.61 16.03 5.09
C ALA A 561 21.95 16.57 3.69
N ARG A 562 22.75 17.64 3.59
CA ARG A 562 23.22 18.18 2.30
C ARG A 562 24.31 17.34 1.65
N SER A 563 25.13 16.68 2.46
CA SER A 563 26.18 15.77 1.98
C SER A 563 25.68 14.36 1.66
N PHE A 564 24.41 14.06 2.00
CA PHE A 564 23.83 12.73 1.86
C PHE A 564 23.28 12.50 0.46
N GLY A 565 23.74 11.42 -0.18
CA GLY A 565 23.31 11.04 -1.53
C GLY A 565 24.37 10.22 -2.27
N PRO A 566 24.23 10.03 -3.60
CA PRO A 566 25.33 9.55 -4.44
C PRO A 566 26.45 10.60 -4.52
N PRO A 567 27.69 10.22 -4.87
CA PRO A 567 28.76 11.18 -5.08
C PRO A 567 28.38 12.27 -6.09
N PRO A 568 28.72 13.55 -5.85
CA PRO A 568 28.52 14.58 -6.84
C PRO A 568 29.35 14.24 -8.09
N GLU A 569 28.68 14.08 -9.24
CA GLU A 569 29.40 14.00 -10.51
C GLU A 569 30.23 15.28 -10.68
N LEU A 570 31.54 15.11 -10.97
CA LEU A 570 32.40 16.21 -11.39
C LEU A 570 31.80 16.83 -12.67
N SER A 571 31.06 17.91 -12.49
CA SER A 571 30.52 18.71 -13.58
C SER A 571 31.65 19.20 -14.50
N VAL A 572 31.71 18.63 -15.71
CA VAL A 572 32.45 19.27 -16.81
C VAL A 572 31.58 20.42 -17.31
N SER A 573 31.99 21.64 -17.00
CA SER A 573 31.34 22.86 -17.48
C SER A 573 31.41 22.94 -19.01
N VAL A 574 30.27 22.74 -19.67
CA VAL A 574 30.07 23.17 -21.07
C VAL A 574 29.81 24.68 -21.04
N PRO A 575 30.56 25.52 -21.76
CA PRO A 575 30.34 26.96 -21.78
C PRO A 575 28.93 27.29 -22.30
N GLN A 576 28.20 28.07 -21.53
CA GLN A 576 26.86 28.55 -21.83
C GLN A 576 26.84 29.34 -23.16
N PRO A 577 25.90 29.08 -24.10
CA PRO A 577 25.70 29.92 -25.27
C PRO A 577 25.23 31.33 -24.86
N PRO A 578 25.57 32.40 -25.61
CA PRO A 578 25.22 33.76 -25.23
C PRO A 578 23.70 33.99 -25.23
N ALA A 579 23.25 34.83 -24.29
CA ALA A 579 21.85 35.10 -24.00
C ALA A 579 21.03 35.52 -25.24
N PRO A 580 19.75 35.12 -25.32
CA PRO A 580 18.87 35.50 -26.42
C PRO A 580 18.52 36.99 -26.38
N VAL A 581 18.52 37.59 -27.58
CA VAL A 581 18.13 38.98 -27.84
C VAL A 581 16.63 39.17 -27.59
N SER A 582 16.27 40.27 -26.92
CA SER A 582 14.90 40.67 -26.62
C SER A 582 14.04 40.82 -27.88
N VAL A 583 12.88 40.15 -27.91
CA VAL A 583 11.83 40.34 -28.92
C VAL A 583 10.75 41.29 -28.36
N PRO A 584 10.21 42.24 -29.15
CA PRO A 584 9.24 43.24 -28.65
C PRO A 584 7.85 42.65 -28.40
N GLN A 585 7.15 43.25 -27.43
CA GLN A 585 5.78 42.93 -26.99
C GLN A 585 4.75 42.92 -28.16
N PRO A 586 3.73 42.04 -28.16
CA PRO A 586 2.65 42.04 -29.15
C PRO A 586 1.65 43.18 -28.90
N PRO A 587 0.97 43.70 -29.95
CA PRO A 587 -0.06 44.72 -29.81
C PRO A 587 -1.41 44.14 -29.36
N ASP A 588 -2.26 45.06 -28.90
CA ASP A 588 -3.58 44.89 -28.27
C ASP A 588 -4.56 43.88 -28.88
N ALA A 589 -5.42 43.41 -27.96
CA ALA A 589 -6.58 42.55 -28.14
C ALA A 589 -7.45 42.90 -29.36
N GLY A 590 -7.68 41.90 -30.21
CA GLY A 590 -8.64 41.94 -31.31
C GLY A 590 -9.16 40.54 -31.62
N ASP A 591 -10.47 40.40 -31.46
CA ASP A 591 -11.39 39.36 -31.92
C ASP A 591 -11.18 37.91 -31.45
N GLU A 592 -12.05 37.53 -30.51
CA GLU A 592 -12.39 36.16 -30.13
C GLU A 592 -12.92 35.38 -31.36
N PRO A 593 -12.35 34.21 -31.72
CA PRO A 593 -12.83 33.45 -32.87
C PRO A 593 -14.16 32.76 -32.54
N ALA A 594 -15.10 32.83 -33.48
CA ALA A 594 -16.43 32.21 -33.40
C ALA A 594 -16.35 30.68 -33.18
N PRO A 595 -17.37 30.07 -32.54
CA PRO A 595 -17.38 28.63 -32.24
C PRO A 595 -17.36 27.80 -33.54
N VAL A 596 -16.38 26.91 -33.61
CA VAL A 596 -16.25 25.91 -34.67
C VAL A 596 -17.40 24.92 -34.53
N ALA A 597 -18.12 24.64 -35.61
CA ALA A 597 -19.18 23.63 -35.62
C ALA A 597 -18.60 22.26 -35.23
N PRO A 598 -19.27 21.46 -34.38
CA PRO A 598 -18.76 20.18 -33.95
C PRO A 598 -18.58 19.27 -35.16
N PRO A 599 -17.46 18.54 -35.26
CA PRO A 599 -17.28 17.56 -36.32
C PRO A 599 -18.38 16.47 -36.26
N GLN A 600 -18.66 15.79 -37.38
CA GLN A 600 -19.59 14.64 -37.45
C GLN A 600 -18.82 13.43 -38.01
N GLY A 601 -18.95 12.24 -37.39
CA GLY A 601 -18.32 10.99 -37.84
C GLY A 601 -17.19 10.47 -36.93
N GLU A 602 -16.37 9.55 -37.43
CA GLU A 602 -15.23 8.94 -36.74
C GLU A 602 -14.25 10.00 -36.19
N ARG A 603 -13.71 9.75 -34.99
CA ARG A 603 -12.66 10.54 -34.34
C ARG A 603 -11.47 9.66 -34.07
N VAL A 604 -10.31 10.06 -34.59
CA VAL A 604 -9.05 9.35 -34.36
C VAL A 604 -8.00 10.35 -33.92
N THR A 605 -7.30 10.03 -32.85
CA THR A 605 -6.05 10.66 -32.48
C THR A 605 -4.97 9.60 -32.27
N GLU A 606 -3.79 9.88 -32.83
CA GLU A 606 -2.55 9.15 -32.58
C GLU A 606 -1.47 10.14 -32.15
N PHE A 607 -0.56 9.72 -31.28
CA PHE A 607 0.48 10.58 -30.73
C PHE A 607 1.87 10.29 -31.32
N SER A 608 1.89 9.61 -32.47
CA SER A 608 3.09 9.22 -33.21
C SER A 608 3.93 10.41 -33.70
N ASN A 609 3.36 11.60 -33.73
CA ASN A 609 4.02 12.85 -34.10
C ASN A 609 4.75 13.53 -32.91
N GLY A 610 4.69 12.96 -31.70
CA GLY A 610 5.26 13.55 -30.49
C GLY A 610 4.62 14.86 -30.06
N ARG A 611 3.32 15.03 -30.35
CA ARG A 611 2.52 16.17 -29.89
C ARG A 611 1.33 15.66 -29.10
N ALA A 612 0.90 16.45 -28.12
CA ALA A 612 -0.30 16.12 -27.34
C ALA A 612 -1.61 16.30 -28.13
N ASN A 613 -1.58 16.90 -29.32
CA ASN A 613 -2.75 17.12 -30.18
C ASN A 613 -3.96 17.73 -29.44
N GLY A 614 -3.72 18.64 -28.48
CA GLY A 614 -4.78 19.30 -27.71
C GLY A 614 -5.27 18.53 -26.48
N TRP A 615 -4.81 17.30 -26.25
CA TRP A 615 -5.07 16.57 -25.02
C TRP A 615 -4.32 17.20 -23.83
N SER A 616 -4.94 17.17 -22.67
CA SER A 616 -4.36 17.67 -21.41
C SER A 616 -4.57 16.67 -20.27
N GLY A 617 -3.95 16.92 -19.12
CA GLY A 617 -4.22 16.17 -17.89
C GLY A 617 -5.19 16.91 -16.99
N LEU A 618 -6.03 16.16 -16.26
CA LEU A 618 -6.79 16.63 -15.10
C LEU A 618 -6.30 15.85 -13.89
N LEU A 619 -5.86 16.57 -12.86
CA LEU A 619 -5.16 16.00 -11.70
C LEU A 619 -3.94 15.15 -12.10
N SER A 620 -3.46 15.30 -13.34
CA SER A 620 -2.26 14.66 -13.84
C SER A 620 -1.50 15.61 -14.75
N THR A 621 -0.19 15.42 -14.84
CA THR A 621 0.64 16.03 -15.87
C THR A 621 0.67 15.10 -17.09
N VAL A 622 0.66 15.68 -18.30
CA VAL A 622 0.67 14.91 -19.55
C VAL A 622 1.76 15.45 -20.47
N GLU A 623 2.66 14.58 -20.91
CA GLU A 623 3.78 14.89 -21.77
C GLU A 623 3.82 13.99 -23.01
N PRO A 624 3.95 14.56 -24.22
CA PRO A 624 4.15 13.75 -25.42
C PRO A 624 5.57 13.15 -25.46
N LYS A 625 5.65 11.84 -25.70
CA LYS A 625 6.89 11.10 -25.94
C LYS A 625 6.99 10.70 -27.40
N MET A 626 8.21 10.78 -27.95
CA MET A 626 8.49 10.48 -29.36
C MET A 626 8.61 8.98 -29.65
N THR A 627 8.92 8.16 -28.64
CA THR A 627 9.22 6.72 -28.75
C THR A 627 8.80 6.01 -27.46
N GLY A 628 8.61 4.68 -27.51
CA GLY A 628 8.21 3.86 -26.35
C GLY A 628 6.72 3.47 -26.36
N GLY A 629 5.96 4.02 -27.31
CA GLY A 629 4.63 3.56 -27.67
C GLY A 629 4.64 2.22 -28.41
N PRO A 630 3.46 1.70 -28.73
CA PRO A 630 3.28 0.49 -29.54
C PRO A 630 4.09 0.57 -30.83
N GLU A 631 4.80 -0.51 -31.17
CA GLU A 631 5.70 -0.57 -32.34
C GLU A 631 6.81 0.50 -32.33
N GLY A 632 7.14 1.06 -31.16
CA GLY A 632 8.14 2.12 -31.01
C GLY A 632 7.66 3.53 -31.39
N ARG A 633 6.35 3.72 -31.63
CA ARG A 633 5.76 5.02 -31.98
C ARG A 633 5.69 5.96 -30.76
N GLY A 634 5.33 7.23 -31.00
CA GLY A 634 5.06 8.20 -29.93
C GLY A 634 3.74 7.96 -29.19
N TYR A 635 3.66 8.42 -27.94
CA TYR A 635 2.51 8.30 -27.05
C TYR A 635 2.40 9.52 -26.12
N LEU A 636 1.29 9.70 -25.43
CA LEU A 636 1.16 10.61 -24.29
C LEU A 636 1.48 9.87 -23.01
N GLU A 637 2.52 10.31 -22.31
CA GLU A 637 2.78 9.87 -20.95
C GLU A 637 2.01 10.75 -19.98
N SER A 638 1.35 10.15 -19.00
CA SER A 638 0.82 10.88 -17.87
C SER A 638 1.59 10.51 -16.60
N VAL A 639 1.79 11.51 -15.75
CA VAL A 639 2.26 11.33 -14.37
C VAL A 639 1.27 12.07 -13.49
N SER A 640 0.51 11.35 -12.68
CA SER A 640 -0.35 11.98 -11.67
C SER A 640 0.35 11.92 -10.31
N PRO A 641 0.10 12.90 -9.44
CA PRO A 641 0.59 12.86 -8.09
C PRO A 641 -0.17 11.78 -7.32
N GLY A 642 0.52 11.04 -6.45
CA GLY A 642 -0.12 10.09 -5.52
C GLY A 642 -0.89 10.78 -4.40
N ASP A 643 -1.83 11.67 -4.74
CA ASP A 643 -2.60 12.52 -3.84
C ASP A 643 -3.97 11.95 -3.44
N GLY A 644 -4.25 10.70 -3.81
CA GLY A 644 -5.54 10.05 -3.53
C GLY A 644 -6.62 10.34 -4.58
N HIS A 645 -6.28 11.00 -5.69
CA HIS A 645 -7.23 11.31 -6.75
C HIS A 645 -6.91 10.61 -8.08
N ASP A 646 -7.96 10.18 -8.79
CA ASP A 646 -7.81 9.65 -10.16
C ASP A 646 -7.33 10.75 -11.12
N GLY A 647 -6.18 10.53 -11.75
CA GLY A 647 -5.69 11.33 -12.86
C GLY A 647 -6.42 10.98 -14.17
N TYR A 648 -6.65 11.96 -15.05
CA TYR A 648 -7.33 11.73 -16.34
C TYR A 648 -6.64 12.42 -17.51
N TYR A 649 -6.57 11.72 -18.64
CA TYR A 649 -6.43 12.34 -19.96
C TYR A 649 -7.74 13.03 -20.34
N VAL A 650 -7.68 14.31 -20.65
CA VAL A 650 -8.81 15.14 -21.06
C VAL A 650 -8.74 15.35 -22.58
N ALA A 651 -9.81 14.93 -23.26
CA ALA A 651 -9.89 15.07 -24.70
C ALA A 651 -10.14 16.54 -25.13
N PRO A 652 -9.57 16.97 -26.26
CA PRO A 652 -9.82 18.30 -26.82
C PRO A 652 -11.25 18.45 -27.39
N PRO A 653 -11.73 19.69 -27.63
CA PRO A 653 -13.07 19.96 -28.15
C PRO A 653 -13.43 19.29 -29.48
N GLU A 654 -12.46 18.80 -30.24
CA GLU A 654 -12.68 18.00 -31.46
C GLU A 654 -13.32 16.63 -31.18
N PHE A 655 -13.27 16.14 -29.93
CA PHE A 655 -14.00 14.96 -29.46
C PHE A 655 -15.42 15.31 -28.97
N HIS A 656 -15.83 16.58 -28.92
CA HIS A 656 -17.15 16.98 -28.44
C HIS A 656 -18.21 16.92 -29.56
N GLY A 657 -19.49 16.93 -29.18
CA GLY A 657 -20.63 16.95 -30.10
C GLY A 657 -21.56 15.76 -29.95
N ASP A 658 -22.33 15.47 -30.99
CA ASP A 658 -23.32 14.38 -30.99
C ASP A 658 -22.64 13.03 -31.25
N TRP A 659 -22.70 12.14 -30.27
CA TRP A 659 -22.13 10.79 -30.27
C TRP A 659 -23.20 9.70 -30.50
N ARG A 660 -24.46 10.05 -30.73
CA ARG A 660 -25.55 9.05 -30.85
C ARG A 660 -25.41 8.11 -32.04
N ASP A 661 -24.67 8.52 -33.07
CA ASP A 661 -24.36 7.69 -34.24
C ASP A 661 -23.06 6.87 -34.07
N LEU A 662 -22.35 7.02 -32.95
CA LEU A 662 -21.11 6.30 -32.63
C LEU A 662 -21.43 5.03 -31.84
N ASP A 663 -20.60 4.00 -32.02
CA ASP A 663 -20.84 2.66 -31.46
C ASP A 663 -19.77 2.27 -30.44
N THR A 664 -18.49 2.53 -30.72
CA THR A 664 -17.39 2.03 -29.91
C THR A 664 -16.33 3.09 -29.65
N ILE A 665 -15.86 3.17 -28.40
CA ILE A 665 -14.62 3.83 -28.01
C ILE A 665 -13.54 2.75 -27.95
N GLU A 666 -12.47 2.91 -28.73
CA GLU A 666 -11.27 2.09 -28.68
C GLU A 666 -10.08 2.93 -28.20
N VAL A 667 -9.36 2.44 -27.20
CA VAL A 667 -8.23 3.13 -26.58
C VAL A 667 -7.04 2.19 -26.53
N GLN A 668 -5.87 2.65 -26.98
CA GLN A 668 -4.61 1.95 -26.77
C GLN A 668 -3.86 2.59 -25.62
N ILE A 669 -3.79 1.88 -24.49
CA ILE A 669 -3.35 2.40 -23.20
C ILE A 669 -2.44 1.40 -22.48
N ARG A 670 -1.55 1.90 -21.62
CA ARG A 670 -0.78 1.14 -20.63
C ARG A 670 -0.81 1.89 -19.30
N GLY A 671 -0.61 1.19 -18.19
CA GLY A 671 -0.49 1.77 -16.85
C GLY A 671 0.71 1.18 -16.13
N ALA A 672 1.67 2.00 -15.71
CA ALA A 672 2.82 1.52 -14.96
C ALA A 672 2.52 1.62 -13.46
N SER A 673 2.48 0.47 -12.78
CA SER A 673 2.63 0.32 -11.33
C SER A 673 1.70 1.19 -10.47
N GLY A 674 0.43 0.81 -10.38
CA GLY A 674 -0.51 1.25 -9.36
C GLY A 674 -1.49 0.12 -9.04
N ASP A 675 -1.87 -0.04 -7.78
CA ASP A 675 -2.93 -0.98 -7.42
C ASP A 675 -4.27 -0.48 -7.97
N TYR A 676 -4.95 -1.37 -8.68
CA TYR A 676 -6.26 -1.10 -9.29
C TYR A 676 -7.37 -0.81 -8.24
N TYR A 677 -7.05 -1.09 -6.98
CA TYR A 677 -7.89 -0.94 -5.81
C TYR A 677 -7.29 0.16 -4.92
N GLY A 678 -8.06 1.22 -4.65
CA GLY A 678 -7.69 2.17 -3.59
C GLY A 678 -7.71 1.51 -2.21
N ALA A 679 -7.26 2.23 -1.18
CA ALA A 679 -7.26 1.81 0.24
C ALA A 679 -8.65 1.50 0.86
N LEU A 680 -9.70 1.43 0.02
CA LEU A 680 -11.11 1.20 0.36
C LEU A 680 -11.80 0.28 -0.68
N GLY A 681 -11.05 -0.58 -1.38
CA GLY A 681 -11.63 -1.56 -2.33
C GLY A 681 -12.27 -1.00 -3.62
N ARG A 682 -12.28 0.32 -3.84
CA ARG A 682 -13.03 0.93 -4.96
C ARG A 682 -12.38 0.69 -6.33
N LYS A 683 -13.13 0.09 -7.25
CA LYS A 683 -12.90 0.13 -8.70
C LYS A 683 -13.07 1.57 -9.23
N GLY A 684 -11.96 2.25 -9.54
CA GLY A 684 -12.02 3.60 -10.14
C GLY A 684 -12.66 3.61 -11.55
N VAL A 685 -13.12 4.77 -12.00
CA VAL A 685 -13.82 4.95 -13.29
C VAL A 685 -12.82 5.16 -14.44
N ASP A 686 -12.90 4.36 -15.51
CA ASP A 686 -11.97 4.46 -16.66
C ASP A 686 -12.37 5.52 -17.68
N ILE A 687 -13.66 5.64 -17.97
CA ILE A 687 -14.18 6.51 -19.01
C ILE A 687 -15.26 7.40 -18.40
N VAL A 688 -15.14 8.71 -18.61
CA VAL A 688 -16.15 9.70 -18.22
C VAL A 688 -16.57 10.50 -19.45
N ILE A 689 -17.88 10.56 -19.69
CA ILE A 689 -18.52 11.38 -20.71
C ILE A 689 -19.45 12.37 -20.01
N GLU A 690 -19.30 13.65 -20.35
CA GLU A 690 -20.10 14.74 -19.78
C GLU A 690 -20.95 15.40 -20.86
N SER A 691 -22.16 15.82 -20.50
CA SER A 691 -23.01 16.68 -21.32
C SER A 691 -23.71 17.75 -20.48
N ASP A 692 -24.50 18.61 -21.13
CA ASP A 692 -25.41 19.54 -20.47
C ASP A 692 -26.57 18.85 -19.71
N ARG A 693 -26.73 17.53 -19.87
CA ARG A 693 -27.80 16.73 -19.25
C ARG A 693 -27.34 15.77 -18.16
N GLY A 694 -26.05 15.76 -17.84
CA GLY A 694 -25.47 14.91 -16.80
C GLY A 694 -24.26 14.14 -17.30
N TRP A 695 -23.85 13.13 -16.53
CA TRP A 695 -22.62 12.39 -16.78
C TRP A 695 -22.90 10.90 -16.98
N ALA A 696 -22.07 10.27 -17.81
CA ALA A 696 -22.01 8.83 -17.96
C ALA A 696 -20.59 8.35 -17.69
N SER A 697 -20.46 7.30 -16.89
CA SER A 697 -19.17 6.73 -16.49
C SER A 697 -19.15 5.22 -16.64
N THR A 698 -18.00 4.63 -16.99
CA THR A 698 -17.84 3.19 -17.04
C THR A 698 -16.37 2.75 -16.90
N GLY A 699 -16.15 1.48 -16.61
CA GLY A 699 -14.84 0.82 -16.56
C GLY A 699 -14.47 0.12 -17.87
N PHE A 700 -13.18 -0.16 -18.06
CA PHE A 700 -12.72 -1.12 -19.06
C PHE A 700 -13.11 -2.56 -18.64
N ASP A 701 -13.30 -3.45 -19.63
CA ASP A 701 -13.61 -4.86 -19.35
C ASP A 701 -12.41 -5.62 -18.78
N ARG A 702 -11.21 -5.10 -19.05
CA ARG A 702 -9.94 -5.63 -18.58
C ARG A 702 -9.17 -4.52 -17.90
N GLU A 703 -8.47 -4.90 -16.84
CA GLU A 703 -7.52 -4.03 -16.18
C GLU A 703 -6.46 -3.50 -17.14
N VAL A 704 -5.99 -2.28 -16.89
CA VAL A 704 -4.95 -1.65 -17.71
C VAL A 704 -3.61 -2.23 -17.31
N ALA A 705 -3.07 -3.10 -18.17
CA ALA A 705 -1.78 -3.76 -17.96
C ALA A 705 -0.57 -2.80 -18.03
N PRO A 706 0.60 -3.20 -17.49
CA PRO A 706 1.87 -2.47 -17.64
C PRO A 706 2.41 -2.42 -19.07
N PHE A 707 1.86 -3.24 -19.95
CA PHE A 707 2.14 -3.24 -21.38
C PHE A 707 0.99 -2.62 -22.18
N TRP A 708 1.29 -2.22 -23.41
CA TRP A 708 0.31 -1.64 -24.32
C TRP A 708 -0.82 -2.63 -24.65
N ALA A 709 -2.03 -2.29 -24.22
CA ALA A 709 -3.24 -3.05 -24.50
C ALA A 709 -4.28 -2.17 -25.22
N THR A 710 -5.16 -2.81 -25.98
CA THR A 710 -6.32 -2.15 -26.59
C THR A 710 -7.56 -2.45 -25.75
N GLN A 711 -8.19 -1.39 -25.26
CA GLN A 711 -9.46 -1.42 -24.55
C GLN A 711 -10.60 -0.97 -25.47
N ARG A 712 -11.76 -1.60 -25.34
CA ARG A 712 -12.97 -1.26 -26.11
C ARG A 712 -14.15 -1.07 -25.18
N VAL A 713 -14.95 -0.04 -25.42
CA VAL A 713 -16.15 0.27 -24.67
C VAL A 713 -17.28 0.55 -25.67
N ARG A 714 -18.36 -0.22 -25.57
CA ARG A 714 -19.56 -0.02 -26.40
C ARG A 714 -20.44 1.10 -25.84
N LEU A 715 -20.92 1.95 -26.72
CA LEU A 715 -21.84 3.06 -26.42
C LEU A 715 -23.31 2.64 -26.41
N ASP A 716 -23.63 1.43 -26.88
CA ASP A 716 -24.98 0.87 -26.97
C ASP A 716 -25.33 -0.14 -25.85
N ASP A 717 -24.47 -0.27 -24.83
CA ASP A 717 -24.68 -1.15 -23.67
C ASP A 717 -25.15 -0.37 -22.43
N PRO A 718 -26.44 -0.06 -22.28
CA PRO A 718 -26.93 0.78 -21.18
C PRO A 718 -26.72 0.16 -19.79
N GLY A 719 -26.50 -1.15 -19.68
CA GLY A 719 -26.24 -1.83 -18.40
C GLY A 719 -24.83 -1.64 -17.87
N ARG A 720 -23.93 -1.11 -18.70
CA ARG A 720 -22.51 -0.88 -18.39
C ARG A 720 -22.21 0.54 -17.91
N TRP A 721 -23.12 1.49 -18.10
CA TRP A 721 -22.89 2.90 -17.80
C TRP A 721 -23.57 3.34 -16.50
N THR A 722 -22.78 3.91 -15.59
CA THR A 722 -23.28 4.60 -14.41
C THR A 722 -23.62 6.04 -14.77
N LEU A 723 -24.90 6.40 -14.64
CA LEU A 723 -25.42 7.73 -14.97
C LEU A 723 -25.56 8.58 -13.69
N THR A 724 -25.05 9.81 -13.72
CA THR A 724 -25.12 10.74 -12.58
C THR A 724 -25.50 12.16 -13.00
N ARG A 725 -25.73 13.04 -12.02
CA ARG A 725 -26.10 14.47 -12.22
C ARG A 725 -27.34 14.69 -13.11
N GLY A 726 -28.36 13.85 -12.95
CA GLY A 726 -29.67 14.04 -13.58
C GLY A 726 -29.85 13.38 -14.94
N ALA A 727 -28.82 12.71 -15.48
CA ALA A 727 -28.96 11.85 -16.64
C ALA A 727 -29.80 10.61 -16.28
N SER A 728 -30.87 10.36 -17.03
CA SER A 728 -31.72 9.16 -16.86
C SER A 728 -31.54 8.14 -17.99
N ARG A 729 -30.88 8.55 -19.08
CA ARG A 729 -30.58 7.73 -20.26
C ARG A 729 -29.21 8.10 -20.81
N LEU A 730 -28.44 7.10 -21.23
CA LEU A 730 -27.14 7.30 -21.88
C LEU A 730 -27.27 8.15 -23.15
N GLU A 731 -28.33 7.95 -23.93
CA GLU A 731 -28.62 8.72 -25.16
C GLU A 731 -28.70 10.24 -24.92
N ASP A 732 -29.19 10.66 -23.75
CA ASP A 732 -29.26 12.08 -23.38
C ASP A 732 -27.86 12.68 -23.11
N VAL A 733 -26.92 11.86 -22.63
CA VAL A 733 -25.52 12.25 -22.48
C VAL A 733 -24.82 12.30 -23.83
N LEU A 734 -25.03 11.28 -24.66
CA LEU A 734 -24.40 11.17 -25.99
C LEU A 734 -24.91 12.20 -27.00
N ALA A 735 -26.11 12.78 -26.82
CA ALA A 735 -26.67 13.77 -27.74
C ALA A 735 -25.82 15.05 -27.88
N ASN A 736 -25.04 15.39 -26.85
CA ASN A 736 -24.23 16.61 -26.83
C ASN A 736 -23.07 16.45 -25.83
N VAL A 737 -22.07 15.66 -26.20
CA VAL A 737 -20.87 15.47 -25.38
C VAL A 737 -20.08 16.78 -25.29
N THR A 738 -19.89 17.28 -24.07
CA THR A 738 -19.13 18.48 -23.74
C THR A 738 -17.83 18.19 -23.00
N GLY A 739 -17.61 16.94 -22.58
CA GLY A 739 -16.38 16.50 -21.96
C GLY A 739 -16.18 15.00 -22.18
N PHE A 740 -14.93 14.61 -22.46
CA PHE A 740 -14.53 13.22 -22.58
C PHE A 740 -13.20 13.03 -21.87
N ARG A 741 -13.18 12.11 -20.90
CA ARG A 741 -11.99 11.78 -20.12
C ARG A 741 -11.72 10.29 -20.15
N ILE A 742 -10.43 9.96 -20.21
CA ILE A 742 -9.91 8.61 -20.12
C ILE A 742 -8.98 8.59 -18.91
N ARG A 743 -9.17 7.66 -18.00
CA ARG A 743 -8.33 7.52 -16.82
C ARG A 743 -6.86 7.37 -17.20
N ALA A 744 -6.02 8.12 -16.51
CA ALA A 744 -4.57 8.09 -16.66
C ALA A 744 -3.90 7.26 -15.57
N GLU A 745 -4.51 7.16 -14.38
CA GLU A 745 -3.91 6.60 -13.16
C GLU A 745 -4.96 6.16 -12.11
N TYR A 746 -4.50 5.30 -11.17
CA TYR A 746 -5.21 4.83 -9.97
C TYR A 746 -4.79 5.58 -8.70
N ILE A 747 -5.71 5.58 -7.74
CA ILE A 747 -5.80 6.37 -6.50
C ILE A 747 -4.52 6.41 -5.62
N LEU A 748 -3.56 5.50 -5.74
CA LEU A 748 -2.41 5.39 -4.82
C LEU A 748 -1.06 5.18 -5.53
N GLY A 749 -0.07 5.99 -5.15
CA GLY A 749 1.31 5.95 -5.67
C GLY A 749 1.58 7.05 -6.71
N ASP A 750 2.86 7.39 -6.93
CA ASP A 750 3.24 8.17 -8.12
C ASP A 750 3.36 7.17 -9.28
N THR A 751 2.33 7.08 -10.13
CA THR A 751 2.30 6.12 -11.23
C THR A 751 2.43 6.83 -12.58
N SER A 752 2.60 6.05 -13.67
CA SER A 752 2.61 6.65 -15.01
C SER A 752 1.73 5.91 -15.99
N GLY A 753 0.81 6.63 -16.62
CA GLY A 753 -0.02 6.13 -17.70
C GLY A 753 0.65 6.36 -19.06
N GLY A 754 0.31 5.54 -20.05
CA GLY A 754 0.62 5.81 -21.44
C GLY A 754 -0.61 5.71 -22.32
N LEU A 755 -0.90 6.73 -23.13
CA LEU A 755 -2.00 6.76 -24.10
C LEU A 755 -1.42 6.90 -25.52
N ALA A 756 -1.57 5.88 -26.36
CA ALA A 756 -0.97 5.85 -27.70
C ALA A 756 -1.94 6.17 -28.84
N ARG A 757 -3.22 5.79 -28.67
CA ARG A 757 -4.24 5.94 -29.71
C ARG A 757 -5.64 5.98 -29.10
N VAL A 758 -6.48 6.85 -29.62
CA VAL A 758 -7.91 6.95 -29.26
C VAL A 758 -8.73 6.99 -30.53
N VAL A 759 -9.75 6.14 -30.58
CA VAL A 759 -10.67 6.00 -31.71
C VAL A 759 -12.10 6.00 -31.18
N VAL A 760 -12.96 6.85 -31.71
CA VAL A 760 -14.41 6.82 -31.47
C VAL A 760 -15.09 6.67 -32.83
N VAL A 761 -15.71 5.51 -33.09
CA VAL A 761 -16.15 5.09 -34.42
C VAL A 761 -17.61 4.70 -34.47
N VAL A 762 -18.20 4.88 -35.66
CA VAL A 762 -19.48 4.28 -36.07
C VAL A 762 -19.23 2.80 -36.35
N ALA A 763 -20.14 1.90 -35.94
CA ALA A 763 -20.02 0.46 -36.13
C ALA A 763 -19.54 0.11 -37.55
N GLY A 764 -18.42 -0.60 -37.66
CA GLY A 764 -18.03 -1.26 -38.90
C GLY A 764 -19.03 -2.38 -39.24
N PRO A 765 -19.16 -2.78 -40.51
CA PRO A 765 -19.96 -3.96 -40.84
C PRO A 765 -19.36 -5.17 -40.13
N ASP A 766 -20.11 -5.76 -39.20
CA ASP A 766 -19.75 -7.00 -38.49
C ASP A 766 -19.10 -8.02 -39.45
N ASP A 767 -17.78 -8.12 -39.43
CA ASP A 767 -17.07 -9.32 -39.82
C ASP A 767 -17.39 -10.35 -38.74
N GLY A 768 -18.54 -11.02 -38.92
CA GLY A 768 -19.19 -11.98 -38.02
C GLY A 768 -18.34 -13.20 -37.64
N GLN A 769 -17.21 -12.96 -37.02
CA GLN A 769 -16.28 -13.94 -36.47
C GLN A 769 -15.64 -13.50 -35.15
N SER A 770 -16.10 -12.41 -34.54
CA SER A 770 -15.69 -11.99 -33.19
C SER A 770 -16.89 -11.89 -32.26
N ALA A 771 -17.65 -12.98 -32.12
CA ALA A 771 -18.34 -13.21 -30.86
C ALA A 771 -17.28 -13.72 -29.88
N ASP A 772 -16.63 -12.80 -29.17
CA ASP A 772 -15.99 -13.14 -27.90
C ASP A 772 -17.09 -13.75 -27.02
N PRO A 773 -16.93 -14.99 -26.51
CA PRO A 773 -17.91 -15.52 -25.59
C PRO A 773 -17.85 -14.65 -24.33
N ALA A 774 -18.91 -13.89 -24.09
CA ALA A 774 -19.14 -13.23 -22.82
C ALA A 774 -19.00 -14.28 -21.72
N MET A 775 -17.97 -14.15 -20.88
CA MET A 775 -17.87 -14.91 -19.63
C MET A 775 -19.08 -14.51 -18.78
N PRO A 776 -19.86 -15.47 -18.24
CA PRO A 776 -20.83 -15.16 -17.21
C PRO A 776 -20.09 -14.58 -15.99
N ARG A 777 -20.69 -13.59 -15.35
CA ARG A 777 -20.20 -13.04 -14.08
C ARG A 777 -20.40 -14.10 -12.99
N GLY A 778 -19.34 -14.81 -12.63
CA GLY A 778 -19.28 -15.67 -11.43
C GLY A 778 -18.05 -16.60 -11.44
N GLY A 779 -17.11 -16.40 -10.51
CA GLY A 779 -15.95 -17.27 -10.21
C GLY A 779 -14.97 -17.58 -11.37
N PRO A 780 -13.72 -18.02 -11.11
CA PRO A 780 -12.85 -18.49 -12.17
C PRO A 780 -13.32 -19.87 -12.66
N ASP A 781 -14.11 -19.91 -13.73
CA ASP A 781 -14.25 -21.13 -14.52
C ASP A 781 -12.85 -21.50 -15.08
N ALA A 782 -12.37 -22.69 -14.71
CA ALA A 782 -11.05 -23.20 -15.10
C ALA A 782 -10.82 -23.14 -16.62
N VAL A 783 -9.63 -22.71 -17.04
CA VAL A 783 -9.27 -22.69 -18.47
C VAL A 783 -9.33 -24.10 -19.02
N THR A 784 -10.26 -24.34 -19.94
CA THR A 784 -10.40 -25.64 -20.61
C THR A 784 -9.34 -25.76 -21.70
N LEU A 785 -8.22 -26.38 -21.36
CA LEU A 785 -7.15 -26.72 -22.30
C LEU A 785 -7.60 -27.84 -23.27
N GLY A 786 -7.25 -27.70 -24.54
CA GLY A 786 -7.40 -28.75 -25.53
C GLY A 786 -6.36 -29.88 -25.39
N ASN A 787 -6.20 -30.68 -26.44
CA ASN A 787 -5.16 -31.71 -26.47
C ASN A 787 -3.77 -31.06 -26.49
N ILE A 788 -3.03 -31.17 -25.38
CA ILE A 788 -1.66 -30.67 -25.31
C ILE A 788 -0.73 -31.50 -26.18
N PHE A 789 0.15 -30.81 -26.89
CA PHE A 789 1.29 -31.40 -27.56
C PHE A 789 2.50 -30.45 -27.50
N THR A 790 3.70 -31.00 -27.70
CA THR A 790 4.92 -30.21 -27.90
C THR A 790 5.16 -30.02 -29.40
N PRO A 791 5.20 -28.78 -29.92
CA PRO A 791 5.51 -28.53 -31.32
C PRO A 791 6.94 -28.99 -31.66
N GLU A 792 7.09 -29.82 -32.70
CA GLU A 792 8.39 -30.35 -33.11
C GLU A 792 9.35 -29.23 -33.56
N ARG A 793 10.65 -29.48 -33.42
CA ARG A 793 11.69 -28.54 -33.88
C ARG A 793 11.62 -28.33 -35.39
N GLY A 794 11.58 -27.07 -35.82
CA GLY A 794 11.50 -26.69 -37.23
C GLY A 794 10.07 -26.52 -37.77
N THR A 795 9.05 -26.75 -36.93
CA THR A 795 7.66 -26.41 -37.26
C THR A 795 7.42 -24.90 -37.21
N ALA A 796 6.45 -24.41 -37.99
CA ALA A 796 6.06 -23.00 -38.00
C ALA A 796 5.59 -22.54 -36.61
N THR A 797 4.72 -23.33 -35.95
CA THR A 797 4.21 -23.04 -34.60
C THR A 797 5.32 -22.88 -33.57
N ARG A 798 6.33 -23.76 -33.59
CA ARG A 798 7.49 -23.59 -32.68
C ARG A 798 8.26 -22.32 -33.00
N GLY A 799 8.46 -22.01 -34.28
CA GLY A 799 9.11 -20.77 -34.72
C GLY A 799 8.37 -19.54 -34.20
N GLU A 800 7.06 -19.46 -34.40
CA GLU A 800 6.22 -18.36 -33.95
C GLU A 800 6.28 -18.16 -32.43
N LEU A 801 6.19 -19.23 -31.64
CA LEU A 801 6.31 -19.16 -30.17
C LEU A 801 7.69 -18.68 -29.73
N MET A 802 8.77 -19.18 -30.35
CA MET A 802 10.12 -18.71 -30.05
C MET A 802 10.34 -17.25 -30.47
N ASP A 803 9.66 -16.78 -31.51
CA ASP A 803 9.76 -15.41 -32.00
C ASP A 803 8.99 -14.45 -31.09
N ALA A 804 7.79 -14.84 -30.64
CA ALA A 804 7.00 -14.10 -29.66
C ALA A 804 7.74 -13.95 -28.33
N ALA A 805 8.28 -15.05 -27.79
CA ALA A 805 9.04 -15.06 -26.53
C ALA A 805 10.29 -14.17 -26.59
N ARG A 806 10.92 -14.08 -27.76
CA ARG A 806 12.17 -13.36 -27.95
C ARG A 806 12.02 -11.86 -27.77
N VAL A 807 10.85 -11.30 -28.06
CA VAL A 807 10.62 -9.84 -27.99
C VAL A 807 10.84 -9.28 -26.58
N PRO A 808 10.09 -9.72 -25.55
CA PRO A 808 10.30 -9.23 -24.19
C PRO A 808 11.67 -9.66 -23.64
N ILE A 809 12.05 -10.94 -23.81
CA ILE A 809 13.27 -11.48 -23.21
C ILE A 809 14.55 -10.84 -23.79
N GLN A 810 14.61 -10.53 -25.08
CA GLN A 810 15.76 -9.78 -25.63
C GLN A 810 15.78 -8.33 -25.16
N GLY A 811 14.62 -7.70 -24.97
CA GLY A 811 14.51 -6.37 -24.41
C GLY A 811 15.12 -6.29 -23.01
N GLU A 812 14.91 -7.33 -22.21
CA GLU A 812 15.45 -7.45 -20.86
C GLU A 812 16.95 -7.75 -20.82
N ILE A 813 17.38 -8.79 -21.55
CA ILE A 813 18.76 -9.30 -21.52
C ILE A 813 19.71 -8.35 -22.28
N GLY A 814 19.21 -7.61 -23.27
CA GLY A 814 19.99 -6.64 -24.04
C GLY A 814 20.92 -7.24 -25.09
N VAL A 815 20.86 -8.56 -25.34
CA VAL A 815 21.60 -9.22 -26.42
C VAL A 815 20.71 -10.16 -27.25
N PRO A 816 21.06 -10.42 -28.53
CA PRO A 816 20.34 -11.40 -29.33
C PRO A 816 20.52 -12.84 -28.83
N ILE A 817 19.42 -13.45 -28.41
CA ILE A 817 19.36 -14.83 -27.90
C ILE A 817 18.64 -15.83 -28.82
N LEU A 818 18.91 -17.11 -28.59
CA LEU A 818 18.11 -18.29 -28.93
C LEU A 818 17.64 -18.97 -27.63
N PHE A 819 16.70 -19.91 -27.73
CA PHE A 819 16.18 -20.65 -26.58
C PHE A 819 16.58 -22.13 -26.63
N VAL A 820 17.16 -22.62 -25.53
CA VAL A 820 17.26 -24.04 -25.24
C VAL A 820 16.02 -24.41 -24.44
N VAL A 821 15.07 -25.07 -25.10
CA VAL A 821 13.75 -25.37 -24.54
C VAL A 821 13.81 -26.59 -23.63
N ASP A 822 13.36 -26.43 -22.39
CA ASP A 822 13.26 -27.49 -21.39
C ASP A 822 11.84 -28.08 -21.33
N VAL A 823 10.81 -27.21 -21.35
CA VAL A 823 9.38 -27.54 -21.48
C VAL A 823 8.74 -26.66 -22.56
N LEU A 824 7.91 -27.26 -23.41
CA LEU A 824 7.07 -26.53 -24.35
C LEU A 824 5.77 -27.30 -24.60
N ASN A 825 4.67 -26.74 -24.13
CA ASN A 825 3.34 -27.33 -24.22
C ASN A 825 2.40 -26.36 -24.92
N THR A 826 1.53 -26.85 -25.79
CA THR A 826 0.47 -26.05 -26.40
C THR A 826 -0.73 -26.92 -26.76
N ASP A 827 -1.94 -26.37 -26.68
CA ASP A 827 -3.15 -26.95 -27.28
C ASP A 827 -3.50 -26.32 -28.64
N GLY A 828 -2.65 -25.41 -29.13
CA GLY A 828 -2.87 -24.59 -30.33
C GLY A 828 -3.52 -23.22 -30.08
N HIS A 829 -3.99 -22.95 -28.86
CA HIS A 829 -4.62 -21.69 -28.43
C HIS A 829 -3.85 -21.05 -27.27
N TRP A 830 -3.41 -21.86 -26.31
CA TRP A 830 -2.50 -21.51 -25.24
C TRP A 830 -1.17 -22.23 -25.42
N ALA A 831 -0.09 -21.63 -24.94
CA ALA A 831 1.19 -22.31 -24.86
C ALA A 831 1.94 -21.90 -23.58
N TYR A 832 2.79 -22.81 -23.12
CA TYR A 832 3.76 -22.57 -22.07
C TYR A 832 5.15 -22.91 -22.57
N LEU A 833 6.13 -22.07 -22.22
CA LEU A 833 7.54 -22.29 -22.50
C LEU A 833 8.33 -22.16 -21.20
N GLN A 834 9.14 -23.17 -20.89
CA GLN A 834 10.30 -23.04 -20.01
C GLN A 834 11.56 -23.26 -20.84
N ALA A 835 12.48 -22.30 -20.83
CA ALA A 835 13.69 -22.38 -21.61
C ALA A 835 14.86 -21.63 -20.98
N ARG A 836 16.07 -21.92 -21.42
CA ARG A 836 17.26 -21.12 -21.11
C ARG A 836 17.67 -20.28 -22.31
N PRO A 837 17.89 -18.97 -22.16
CA PRO A 837 18.40 -18.13 -23.22
C PRO A 837 19.89 -18.41 -23.43
N VAL A 838 20.29 -18.54 -24.69
CA VAL A 838 21.69 -18.70 -25.12
C VAL A 838 22.00 -17.72 -26.24
N ASN A 839 23.26 -17.41 -26.48
CA ASN A 839 23.66 -16.61 -27.63
C ASN A 839 23.27 -17.29 -28.96
N ARG A 840 23.28 -16.55 -30.07
CA ARG A 840 22.99 -17.11 -31.40
C ARG A 840 23.90 -18.26 -31.84
N ASP A 841 25.10 -18.32 -31.28
CA ASP A 841 26.05 -19.42 -31.53
C ASP A 841 25.83 -20.63 -30.60
N GLY A 842 24.85 -20.55 -29.69
CA GLY A 842 24.50 -21.60 -28.73
C GLY A 842 25.31 -21.57 -27.42
N THR A 843 26.21 -20.60 -27.24
CA THR A 843 26.93 -20.44 -25.97
C THR A 843 26.05 -19.80 -24.89
N PRO A 844 26.27 -20.10 -23.59
CA PRO A 844 25.53 -19.46 -22.52
C PRO A 844 25.61 -17.93 -22.58
N VAL A 845 24.52 -17.26 -22.21
CA VAL A 845 24.54 -15.80 -22.04
C VAL A 845 25.60 -15.43 -21.01
N ASN A 846 26.42 -14.44 -21.32
CA ASN A 846 27.33 -13.87 -20.35
C ASN A 846 26.55 -12.88 -19.48
N TRP A 847 26.02 -13.39 -18.37
CA TRP A 847 25.19 -12.63 -17.43
C TRP A 847 25.93 -11.45 -16.80
N ASP A 848 27.27 -11.52 -16.65
CA ASP A 848 28.09 -10.40 -16.14
C ASP A 848 28.01 -9.13 -17.01
N ARG A 849 27.51 -9.28 -18.24
CA ARG A 849 27.36 -8.20 -19.22
C ARG A 849 25.92 -7.77 -19.46
N THR A 850 24.97 -8.32 -18.73
CA THR A 850 23.57 -7.91 -18.76
C THR A 850 23.25 -7.06 -17.53
N ARG A 851 22.05 -6.50 -17.46
CA ARG A 851 21.57 -5.80 -16.25
C ARG A 851 21.46 -6.72 -15.03
N PHE A 852 21.46 -8.04 -15.25
CA PHE A 852 21.26 -9.10 -14.25
C PHE A 852 22.57 -9.68 -13.68
N ALA A 853 23.70 -9.03 -13.94
CA ALA A 853 25.02 -9.51 -13.54
C ALA A 853 25.12 -9.78 -12.03
N ARG A 854 24.48 -8.94 -11.21
CA ARG A 854 24.58 -9.02 -9.76
C ARG A 854 23.69 -10.11 -9.18
N GLU A 855 22.48 -10.24 -9.71
CA GLU A 855 21.46 -11.21 -9.31
C GLU A 855 21.91 -12.63 -9.65
N MET A 856 22.46 -12.84 -10.85
CA MET A 856 23.05 -14.12 -11.27
C MET A 856 24.30 -14.49 -10.47
N ALA A 857 25.18 -13.53 -10.16
CA ALA A 857 26.37 -13.79 -9.34
C ALA A 857 26.02 -14.10 -7.88
N GLY A 858 24.92 -13.53 -7.37
CA GLY A 858 24.42 -13.76 -6.01
C GLY A 858 23.52 -14.99 -5.85
N GLY A 859 23.17 -15.69 -6.94
CA GLY A 859 22.25 -16.84 -6.90
C GLY A 859 20.78 -16.46 -6.68
N PHE A 860 20.43 -15.17 -6.77
CA PHE A 860 19.06 -14.65 -6.63
C PHE A 860 18.26 -14.73 -7.93
N MET A 861 18.87 -15.30 -8.98
CA MET A 861 18.28 -15.44 -10.29
C MET A 861 18.80 -16.74 -10.93
N SER A 862 17.91 -17.49 -11.57
CA SER A 862 18.31 -18.63 -12.42
C SER A 862 18.57 -18.20 -13.87
N ASP A 863 19.16 -19.09 -14.67
CA ASP A 863 19.31 -18.85 -16.11
C ASP A 863 18.06 -19.26 -16.91
N VAL A 864 16.93 -19.53 -16.25
CA VAL A 864 15.68 -19.99 -16.88
C VAL A 864 14.75 -18.82 -17.19
N VAL A 865 13.98 -18.93 -18.25
CA VAL A 865 12.82 -18.07 -18.53
C VAL A 865 11.58 -18.94 -18.62
N MET A 866 10.47 -18.43 -18.08
CA MET A 866 9.15 -19.04 -18.24
C MET A 866 8.24 -18.05 -18.95
N VAL A 867 7.44 -18.52 -19.91
CA VAL A 867 6.58 -17.66 -20.74
C VAL A 867 5.24 -18.35 -20.97
N LEU A 868 4.16 -17.61 -20.72
CA LEU A 868 2.79 -17.99 -21.02
C LEU A 868 2.32 -17.24 -22.28
N PHE A 869 1.74 -17.98 -23.22
CA PHE A 869 1.28 -17.42 -24.50
C PHE A 869 -0.19 -17.70 -24.72
N ARG A 870 -0.84 -16.77 -25.44
CA ARG A 870 -2.14 -16.98 -26.04
C ARG A 870 -2.10 -16.64 -27.52
N LYS A 871 -2.81 -17.43 -28.32
CA LYS A 871 -2.98 -17.17 -29.74
C LYS A 871 -4.21 -16.30 -29.94
N GLU A 872 -4.00 -15.07 -30.40
CA GLU A 872 -5.05 -14.11 -30.70
C GLU A 872 -4.94 -13.67 -32.15
N PHE A 873 -6.07 -13.66 -32.88
CA PHE A 873 -6.12 -13.28 -34.30
C PHE A 873 -5.10 -14.02 -35.18
N GLY A 874 -4.79 -15.27 -34.86
CA GLY A 874 -3.83 -16.10 -35.58
C GLY A 874 -2.37 -15.89 -35.22
N ASN A 875 -2.05 -14.94 -34.33
CA ASN A 875 -0.68 -14.65 -33.89
C ASN A 875 -0.49 -15.03 -32.42
N TRP A 876 0.72 -15.45 -32.06
CA TRP A 876 1.07 -15.73 -30.67
C TRP A 876 1.49 -14.45 -29.96
N GLY A 877 0.80 -14.12 -28.87
CA GLY A 877 1.16 -13.06 -27.93
C GLY A 877 1.67 -13.65 -26.61
N VAL A 878 2.57 -12.93 -25.95
CA VAL A 878 2.98 -13.23 -24.57
C VAL A 878 1.93 -12.61 -23.65
N ILE A 879 1.33 -13.42 -22.77
CA ILE A 879 0.38 -12.97 -21.76
C ILE A 879 1.10 -12.63 -20.46
N ASP A 880 2.05 -13.48 -20.07
CA ASP A 880 2.88 -13.29 -18.89
C ASP A 880 4.25 -13.96 -19.11
N TYR A 881 5.29 -13.49 -18.43
CA TYR A 881 6.61 -14.09 -18.44
C TYR A 881 7.40 -13.74 -17.19
N VAL A 882 8.33 -14.63 -16.83
CA VAL A 882 9.30 -14.37 -15.75
C VAL A 882 10.69 -14.71 -16.24
N LEU A 883 11.66 -13.90 -15.83
CA LEU A 883 13.06 -14.04 -16.20
C LEU A 883 13.88 -14.37 -14.96
N GLY A 884 14.54 -15.52 -15.01
CA GLY A 884 15.40 -16.05 -13.96
C GLY A 884 14.72 -16.38 -12.64
N PRO A 885 13.55 -17.04 -12.64
CA PRO A 885 12.88 -17.41 -11.39
C PRO A 885 13.76 -18.37 -10.60
N THR A 886 13.89 -18.17 -9.28
CA THR A 886 14.57 -19.12 -8.38
C THR A 886 13.67 -20.30 -7.99
N ASP A 887 12.35 -20.12 -8.12
CA ASP A 887 11.31 -21.10 -7.75
C ASP A 887 10.32 -21.38 -8.89
N VAL A 888 9.24 -22.12 -8.57
CA VAL A 888 8.20 -22.58 -9.51
C VAL A 888 7.22 -21.44 -9.84
N ALA A 889 7.70 -20.40 -10.52
CA ALA A 889 6.94 -19.18 -10.79
C ALA A 889 5.64 -19.37 -11.60
N TRP A 890 5.46 -20.50 -12.28
CA TRP A 890 4.20 -20.82 -12.94
C TRP A 890 3.08 -21.26 -11.99
N TYR A 891 3.37 -21.50 -10.69
CA TYR A 891 2.34 -21.83 -9.70
C TYR A 891 1.37 -20.66 -9.49
N GLU A 892 1.87 -19.42 -9.47
CA GLU A 892 1.02 -18.22 -9.46
C GLU A 892 0.09 -18.14 -10.68
N TRP A 893 0.49 -18.72 -11.82
CA TRP A 893 -0.32 -18.76 -13.03
C TRP A 893 -1.44 -19.82 -12.98
N VAL A 894 -1.29 -20.84 -12.15
CA VAL A 894 -2.36 -21.82 -11.85
C VAL A 894 -3.52 -21.10 -11.17
N GLU A 895 -3.20 -20.31 -10.13
CA GLU A 895 -4.19 -19.55 -9.36
C GLU A 895 -4.77 -18.40 -10.17
N ARG A 896 -3.91 -17.56 -10.76
CA ARG A 896 -4.31 -16.34 -11.46
C ARG A 896 -5.10 -16.61 -12.75
N TYR A 897 -4.76 -17.67 -13.48
CA TYR A 897 -5.36 -17.94 -14.79
C TYR A 897 -6.14 -19.26 -14.85
N GLY A 898 -6.24 -20.02 -13.75
CA GLY A 898 -7.02 -21.26 -13.71
C GLY A 898 -6.48 -22.38 -14.60
N PHE A 899 -5.17 -22.44 -14.85
CA PHE A 899 -4.54 -23.54 -15.59
C PHE A 899 -4.26 -24.73 -14.68
N PRO A 900 -4.47 -25.97 -15.13
CA PRO A 900 -4.04 -27.13 -14.37
C PRO A 900 -2.51 -27.25 -14.37
N GLU A 901 -1.92 -27.66 -13.25
CA GLU A 901 -0.46 -27.73 -13.09
C GLU A 901 0.24 -28.58 -14.17
N TRP A 902 -0.41 -29.65 -14.62
CA TRP A 902 0.15 -30.55 -15.65
C TRP A 902 0.43 -29.85 -16.98
N PHE A 903 -0.15 -28.67 -17.24
CA PHE A 903 0.15 -27.86 -18.41
C PHE A 903 1.59 -27.33 -18.41
N PHE A 904 2.18 -27.16 -17.23
CA PHE A 904 3.53 -26.63 -17.03
C PHE A 904 4.59 -27.73 -16.90
N MET A 905 4.17 -28.97 -16.72
CA MET A 905 5.04 -30.12 -16.52
C MET A 905 5.47 -30.78 -17.83
N LYS A 906 6.50 -31.62 -17.75
CA LYS A 906 7.13 -32.29 -18.90
C LYS A 906 6.54 -33.66 -19.21
#